data_AF-A0A7X8QQI4-F1
#
_entry.id   AF-A0A7X8QQI4-F1
#
_cell.length_a   1.000
_cell.length_b   1.000
_cell.length_c   1.000
_cell.angle_alpha   90.00
_cell.angle_beta   90.00
_cell.angle_gamma   90.00
#
_symmetry.space_group_name_H-M   'P 1'
#
loop_
_entity.id
_entity.type
_entity.pdbx_description
1 polymer ?
#
loop_
_entity_poly.entity_id
_entity_poly.type
_entity_poly.pdbx_seq_one_letter_code
_entity_poly.pdbx_strand_id
1 'polypeptide(L)'
;MVKVEKRNGSIVDFEGSKIQIAISKAMNETDKGADEDIAKQIADAVYEEFSGLETVHIEQIQDFVEIELMKLRPDAAKKYIIYRQERAKLREQGWNMTDLQRDIYEKKYRYDTESFEQFLDRISGGNEAINKAVRDKKFMPAGRILAGRGLDKLGRKITLSNCFVAGSKVITKRGLINIEDVVVGDYVITHDNTWQLVNNVMSRDYEGDLYKIKTEYMYDSITCTPNHRFLTSSGWVRADRLVGKLMDRKYYNNSHFIKTPRLRFDIDEFAIKLSDYVDLDDNQFVEVDDDNMVTLGTRFTGGNGAQGVKFSNPIYNTFNMNKDMQYLFGRWIGDGSTTRRRGKRNHSIFQIVFDSNNEREDLERCRNIIIENLKYEPLITENPAQNTIILRLENPLLAEFVAKYFGTDSSSKRIPKELIGSLDLVLGILDSDGCVLKTGAIKLVMNNEELLNDIRETLMLNGIIVRKPQKIKQSLSNEYRTYTAYRLHVSTPFSKEKLVGLLSKSYDDNRIHNILNNNLKGSTKYLSKNGEVYTRVEYTEIIENVKTKVYNLSVENTHSYTVNGLVVHNCYVMPKVEDNIESIFDTAKYLARTYSYGGGVGLTLSKLRPKGAKVNNAASTTTGAVSFMDLYSMVTGLIGMRGRRGALMLNLDVTHPDIEDFIDIKNDLTKITYANISVNVDDKFMEAVKNNEEYELYFKVEATGEEISRKINARDLYSKLAKNNWNMAEPGILFKDRIDSWHLMSEDKSFEYSGVNPCAEEPLPAFGSCNLSSINLSEFVKNPFTKYARFEFESFIKMVHNGVIYLNEVLDENMELHPLEQQREMSRDLRQIGLGIMGLADMFIKLGIKYGSSESLSLIHQIGRTMINEALRQSAYLAKEDGPFPRYNEEAILNSSFLISNADDDVYELIKEYGLRNSQLLTIAPTGSISTLLGCSNGVEPIFQNSYTRKSESLHHEDTYYKVYTQIVKDYMDKNNINREEDLPDFFVTTSELDYKDRIEVQAAWQQYIDASISSTVNVPNEFTVEEVEELYLYAWEKDLKGITIYRDGCARSGILISNKNKKSKIDKIEELQREIEGLVLEQLMEDPDTCPMCGGKLNHTGGCSECQDCGYSPCSI
;
A
#
# COMPACT_ATOMS: atom_id res chain seq x y z
N MET A 1 -31.90 40.42 -0.98
CA MET A 1 -31.32 39.72 -2.15
C MET A 1 -31.88 38.31 -2.14
N VAL A 2 -32.30 37.80 -3.28
CA VAL A 2 -32.79 36.42 -3.40
C VAL A 2 -31.63 35.46 -3.11
N LYS A 3 -31.88 34.41 -2.33
CA LYS A 3 -30.94 33.31 -2.15
C LYS A 3 -31.39 32.07 -2.90
N VAL A 4 -30.43 31.25 -3.31
CA VAL A 4 -30.65 30.02 -4.07
C VAL A 4 -30.24 28.83 -3.21
N GLU A 5 -31.22 28.00 -2.87
CA GLU A 5 -30.95 26.68 -2.29
C GLU A 5 -30.53 25.72 -3.41
N LYS A 6 -29.26 25.26 -3.35
CA LYS A 6 -28.77 24.17 -4.20
C LYS A 6 -29.33 22.84 -3.70
N ARG A 7 -29.49 21.86 -4.59
CA ARG A 7 -29.95 20.47 -4.36
C ARG A 7 -29.26 19.69 -3.21
N ASN A 8 -28.13 20.18 -2.70
CA ASN A 8 -27.41 19.60 -1.56
C ASN A 8 -27.70 20.33 -0.22
N GLY A 9 -28.73 21.19 -0.17
CA GLY A 9 -29.09 22.00 0.99
C GLY A 9 -28.16 23.20 1.26
N SER A 10 -27.20 23.48 0.38
CA SER A 10 -26.35 24.67 0.53
C SER A 10 -27.02 25.91 -0.09
N ILE A 11 -27.09 26.99 0.69
CA ILE A 11 -27.70 28.25 0.30
C ILE A 11 -26.60 29.22 -0.16
N VAL A 12 -26.74 29.76 -1.37
CA VAL A 12 -25.85 30.78 -1.96
C VAL A 12 -26.66 32.00 -2.40
N ASP A 13 -26.00 33.13 -2.67
CA ASP A 13 -26.69 34.30 -3.23
C ASP A 13 -27.01 34.10 -4.73
N PHE A 14 -28.03 34.80 -5.23
CA PHE A 14 -28.44 34.71 -6.63
C PHE A 14 -27.46 35.45 -7.57
N GLU A 15 -27.04 34.78 -8.65
CA GLU A 15 -26.13 35.32 -9.67
C GLU A 15 -26.70 35.11 -11.08
N GLY A 16 -27.27 36.17 -11.68
CA GLY A 16 -27.83 36.12 -13.03
C GLY A 16 -26.82 35.70 -14.10
N SER A 17 -25.54 36.05 -13.94
CA SER A 17 -24.44 35.64 -14.80
C SER A 17 -24.29 34.12 -14.92
N LYS A 18 -24.55 33.35 -13.85
CA LYS A 18 -24.50 31.87 -13.88
C LYS A 18 -25.64 31.28 -14.72
N ILE A 19 -26.79 31.97 -14.79
CA ILE A 19 -27.92 31.61 -15.67
C ILE A 19 -27.58 31.95 -17.12
N GLN A 20 -27.08 33.16 -17.40
CA GLN A 20 -26.63 33.60 -18.73
C GLN A 20 -25.60 32.63 -19.33
N ILE A 21 -24.59 32.21 -18.55
CA ILE A 21 -23.56 31.24 -18.96
C ILE A 21 -24.16 29.85 -19.26
N ALA A 22 -25.20 29.42 -18.55
CA ALA A 22 -25.86 28.14 -18.81
C ALA A 22 -26.72 28.19 -20.09
N ILE A 23 -27.43 29.29 -20.30
CA ILE A 23 -28.26 29.53 -21.49
C ILE A 23 -27.40 29.65 -22.75
N SER A 24 -26.37 30.50 -22.71
CA SER A 24 -25.46 30.72 -23.85
C SER A 24 -24.72 29.46 -24.27
N LYS A 25 -24.47 28.52 -23.34
CA LYS A 25 -23.93 27.19 -23.68
C LYS A 25 -24.92 26.34 -24.46
N ALA A 26 -26.18 26.26 -24.03
CA ALA A 26 -27.22 25.54 -24.75
C ALA A 26 -27.51 26.15 -26.14
N MET A 27 -27.44 27.48 -26.27
CA MET A 27 -27.58 28.18 -27.56
C MET A 27 -26.37 27.96 -28.49
N ASN A 28 -25.14 27.97 -27.98
CA ASN A 28 -23.91 27.68 -28.75
C ASN A 28 -23.82 26.23 -29.26
N GLU A 29 -24.73 25.37 -28.81
CA GLU A 29 -24.92 24.02 -29.29
C GLU A 29 -25.98 23.90 -30.42
N THR A 30 -26.43 25.03 -30.97
CA THR A 30 -27.37 25.14 -32.09
C THR A 30 -26.74 25.87 -33.27
N ASP A 31 -27.24 25.64 -34.48
CA ASP A 31 -26.73 26.25 -35.72
C ASP A 31 -26.87 27.79 -35.77
N LYS A 32 -27.64 28.38 -34.85
CA LYS A 32 -27.83 29.83 -34.70
C LYS A 32 -26.82 30.49 -33.73
N GLY A 33 -26.07 29.70 -32.94
CA GLY A 33 -25.17 30.20 -31.91
C GLY A 33 -25.87 30.86 -30.71
N ALA A 34 -25.06 31.41 -29.79
CA ALA A 34 -25.52 32.20 -28.65
C ALA A 34 -26.07 33.57 -29.05
N ASP A 35 -27.04 34.02 -28.26
CA ASP A 35 -27.65 35.34 -28.31
C ASP A 35 -27.59 35.90 -26.89
N GLU A 36 -26.68 36.84 -26.64
CA GLU A 36 -26.40 37.32 -25.29
C GLU A 36 -27.51 38.22 -24.75
N ASP A 37 -28.23 38.94 -25.61
CA ASP A 37 -29.38 39.75 -25.22
C ASP A 37 -30.55 38.87 -24.79
N ILE A 38 -30.85 37.77 -25.51
CA ILE A 38 -31.86 36.79 -25.06
C ILE A 38 -31.38 36.06 -23.79
N ALA A 39 -30.11 35.67 -23.70
CA ALA A 39 -29.59 34.99 -22.51
C ALA A 39 -29.65 35.87 -21.26
N LYS A 40 -29.41 37.18 -21.43
CA LYS A 40 -29.57 38.20 -20.40
C LYS A 40 -31.04 38.45 -20.06
N GLN A 41 -31.91 38.64 -21.05
CA GLN A 41 -33.35 38.85 -20.86
C GLN A 41 -33.98 37.72 -20.02
N ILE A 42 -33.63 36.47 -20.29
CA ILE A 42 -34.13 35.33 -19.51
C ILE A 42 -33.58 35.35 -18.08
N ALA A 43 -32.29 35.66 -17.88
CA ALA A 43 -31.70 35.73 -16.53
C ALA A 43 -32.26 36.89 -15.69
N ASP A 44 -32.56 38.03 -16.32
CA ASP A 44 -33.19 39.18 -15.67
C ASP A 44 -34.67 38.84 -15.34
N ALA A 45 -35.41 38.18 -16.23
CA ALA A 45 -36.77 37.70 -15.96
C ALA A 45 -36.85 36.67 -14.82
N VAL A 46 -35.86 35.76 -14.71
CA VAL A 46 -35.74 34.84 -13.57
C VAL A 46 -35.52 35.62 -12.26
N TYR A 47 -34.73 36.69 -12.29
CA TYR A 47 -34.53 37.53 -11.11
C TYR A 47 -35.82 38.27 -10.71
N GLU A 48 -36.57 38.80 -11.68
CA GLU A 48 -37.85 39.47 -11.41
C GLU A 48 -38.89 38.51 -10.82
N GLU A 49 -39.10 37.33 -11.40
CA GLU A 49 -40.05 36.31 -10.91
C GLU A 49 -39.78 35.92 -9.45
N PHE A 50 -38.52 35.63 -9.12
CA PHE A 50 -38.15 35.17 -7.78
C PHE A 50 -37.74 36.29 -6.82
N SER A 51 -37.80 37.57 -7.25
CA SER A 51 -37.41 38.75 -6.45
C SER A 51 -38.15 38.88 -5.11
N GLY A 52 -39.39 38.38 -5.05
CA GLY A 52 -40.24 38.38 -3.86
C GLY A 52 -39.94 37.26 -2.84
N LEU A 53 -39.00 36.35 -3.13
CA LEU A 53 -38.65 35.22 -2.26
C LEU A 53 -37.34 35.47 -1.49
N GLU A 54 -37.33 35.11 -0.20
CA GLU A 54 -36.10 35.10 0.59
C GLU A 54 -35.14 33.98 0.15
N THR A 55 -35.68 32.82 -0.24
CA THR A 55 -34.93 31.70 -0.83
C THR A 55 -35.78 30.96 -1.86
N VAL A 56 -35.18 30.58 -2.98
CA VAL A 56 -35.77 29.77 -4.06
C VAL A 56 -34.93 28.52 -4.31
N HIS A 57 -35.55 27.37 -4.58
CA HIS A 57 -34.81 26.15 -4.88
C HIS A 57 -34.34 26.12 -6.34
N ILE A 58 -33.11 25.66 -6.59
CA ILE A 58 -32.45 25.70 -7.91
C ILE A 58 -33.23 24.97 -9.03
N GLU A 59 -34.12 24.02 -8.72
CA GLU A 59 -35.00 23.43 -9.75
C GLU A 59 -36.01 24.44 -10.30
N GLN A 60 -36.63 25.26 -9.44
CA GLN A 60 -37.64 26.26 -9.86
C GLN A 60 -37.04 27.28 -10.83
N ILE A 61 -35.78 27.70 -10.58
CA ILE A 61 -35.00 28.51 -11.52
C ILE A 61 -34.80 27.81 -12.85
N GLN A 62 -34.47 26.51 -12.85
CA GLN A 62 -34.23 25.76 -14.09
C GLN A 62 -35.51 25.45 -14.87
N ASP A 63 -36.63 25.20 -14.19
CA ASP A 63 -37.95 25.07 -14.80
C ASP A 63 -38.39 26.37 -15.49
N PHE A 64 -38.18 27.53 -14.86
CA PHE A 64 -38.49 28.84 -15.45
C PHE A 64 -37.58 29.14 -16.66
N VAL A 65 -36.26 28.92 -16.55
CA VAL A 65 -35.32 29.08 -17.68
C VAL A 65 -35.69 28.17 -18.85
N GLU A 66 -36.13 26.94 -18.58
CA GLU A 66 -36.59 26.00 -19.59
C GLU A 66 -37.86 26.51 -20.32
N ILE A 67 -38.84 27.06 -19.58
CA ILE A 67 -40.06 27.65 -20.14
C ILE A 67 -39.76 28.89 -20.99
N GLU A 68 -38.91 29.81 -20.53
CA GLU A 68 -38.56 31.00 -21.34
C GLU A 68 -37.71 30.64 -22.58
N LEU A 69 -36.83 29.63 -22.47
CA LEU A 69 -36.16 29.08 -23.64
C LEU A 69 -37.14 28.45 -24.64
N MET A 70 -38.17 27.73 -24.19
CA MET A 70 -39.21 27.20 -25.08
C MET A 70 -39.99 28.31 -25.82
N LYS A 71 -40.09 29.52 -25.25
CA LYS A 71 -40.74 30.68 -25.91
C LYS A 71 -39.80 31.37 -26.91
N LEU A 72 -38.55 31.64 -26.51
CA LEU A 72 -37.64 32.54 -27.25
C LEU A 72 -36.66 31.81 -28.17
N ARG A 73 -36.16 30.64 -27.78
CA ARG A 73 -35.20 29.82 -28.56
C ARG A 73 -35.52 28.32 -28.40
N PRO A 74 -36.58 27.80 -29.04
CA PRO A 74 -36.95 26.38 -28.96
C PRO A 74 -35.82 25.41 -29.36
N ASP A 75 -34.96 25.84 -30.28
CA ASP A 75 -33.73 25.13 -30.67
C ASP A 75 -32.75 24.95 -29.49
N ALA A 76 -32.52 26.00 -28.70
CA ALA A 76 -31.66 25.96 -27.52
C ALA A 76 -32.35 25.30 -26.32
N ALA A 77 -33.69 25.43 -26.20
CA ALA A 77 -34.47 24.75 -25.16
C ALA A 77 -34.23 23.23 -25.19
N LYS A 78 -34.29 22.61 -26.37
CA LYS A 78 -34.02 21.17 -26.52
C LYS A 78 -32.61 20.79 -26.04
N LYS A 79 -31.59 21.61 -26.31
CA LYS A 79 -30.22 21.38 -25.81
C LYS A 79 -30.12 21.55 -24.30
N TYR A 80 -30.74 22.59 -23.75
CA TYR A 80 -30.80 22.83 -22.30
C TYR A 80 -31.47 21.68 -21.54
N ILE A 81 -32.57 21.15 -22.08
CA ILE A 81 -33.31 20.00 -21.52
C ILE A 81 -32.46 18.73 -21.52
N ILE A 82 -31.83 18.39 -22.65
CA ILE A 82 -30.98 17.20 -22.76
C ILE A 82 -29.80 17.31 -21.78
N TYR A 83 -29.13 18.47 -21.73
CA TYR A 83 -28.09 18.75 -20.74
C TYR A 83 -28.60 18.60 -19.30
N ARG A 84 -29.78 19.16 -18.96
CA ARG A 84 -30.40 19.03 -17.63
C ARG A 84 -30.68 17.57 -17.26
N GLN A 85 -31.18 16.77 -18.20
CA GLN A 85 -31.48 15.35 -18.05
C GLN A 85 -30.20 14.49 -17.91
N GLU A 86 -29.17 14.72 -18.72
CA GLU A 86 -27.87 14.04 -18.59
C GLU A 86 -27.22 14.37 -17.24
N ARG A 87 -27.22 15.64 -16.83
CA ARG A 87 -26.77 16.04 -15.49
C ARG A 87 -27.60 15.40 -14.39
N ALA A 88 -28.92 15.19 -14.56
CA ALA A 88 -29.74 14.44 -13.60
C ALA A 88 -29.32 12.96 -13.52
N LYS A 89 -29.26 12.27 -14.66
CA LYS A 89 -28.86 10.85 -14.73
C LYS A 89 -27.46 10.60 -14.17
N LEU A 90 -26.49 11.47 -14.45
CA LEU A 90 -25.14 11.41 -13.90
C LEU A 90 -25.07 11.61 -12.36
N ARG A 91 -26.10 12.20 -11.74
CA ARG A 91 -26.22 12.35 -10.27
C ARG A 91 -26.91 11.15 -9.62
N GLU A 92 -27.85 10.49 -10.31
CA GLU A 92 -28.55 9.30 -9.80
C GLU A 92 -27.77 8.00 -10.02
N GLN A 93 -27.06 7.87 -11.14
CA GLN A 93 -26.51 6.59 -11.63
C GLN A 93 -24.98 6.58 -11.75
N GLY A 94 -24.31 7.74 -11.60
CA GLY A 94 -22.88 7.89 -11.89
C GLY A 94 -22.57 7.76 -13.39
N TRP A 95 -21.35 7.34 -13.76
CA TRP A 95 -21.06 7.00 -15.16
C TRP A 95 -21.77 5.71 -15.58
N ASN A 96 -22.20 5.65 -16.84
CA ASN A 96 -22.44 4.37 -17.49
C ASN A 96 -21.10 3.62 -17.60
N MET A 97 -21.00 2.42 -17.01
CA MET A 97 -19.77 1.63 -16.94
C MET A 97 -19.98 0.23 -17.52
N THR A 98 -19.03 -0.21 -18.35
CA THR A 98 -18.83 -1.63 -18.70
C THR A 98 -18.48 -2.47 -17.47
N ASP A 99 -18.54 -3.80 -17.59
CA ASP A 99 -18.16 -4.72 -16.50
C ASP A 99 -16.73 -4.45 -16.02
N LEU A 100 -15.79 -4.25 -16.95
CA LEU A 100 -14.37 -4.01 -16.65
C LEU A 100 -14.17 -2.66 -15.92
N GLN A 101 -14.88 -1.61 -16.34
CA GLN A 101 -14.85 -0.30 -15.68
C GLN A 101 -15.43 -0.36 -14.26
N ARG A 102 -16.56 -1.05 -14.10
CA ARG A 102 -17.20 -1.31 -12.80
C ARG A 102 -16.30 -2.14 -11.89
N ASP A 103 -15.65 -3.18 -12.42
CA ASP A 103 -14.65 -3.97 -11.68
C ASP A 103 -13.46 -3.12 -11.23
N ILE A 104 -12.89 -2.29 -12.12
CA ILE A 104 -11.79 -1.39 -11.77
C ILE A 104 -12.23 -0.35 -10.73
N TYR A 105 -13.42 0.23 -10.88
CA TYR A 105 -13.99 1.13 -9.88
C TYR A 105 -14.14 0.41 -8.53
N GLU A 106 -14.98 -0.63 -8.46
CA GLU A 106 -15.40 -1.25 -7.21
C GLU A 106 -14.30 -2.06 -6.50
N LYS A 107 -13.41 -2.72 -7.25
CA LYS A 107 -12.36 -3.59 -6.68
C LYS A 107 -11.03 -2.88 -6.46
N LYS A 108 -10.78 -1.72 -7.09
CA LYS A 108 -9.47 -1.02 -7.07
C LYS A 108 -9.49 0.39 -6.49
N TYR A 109 -10.59 1.14 -6.62
CA TYR A 109 -10.64 2.58 -6.31
C TYR A 109 -11.75 3.01 -5.35
N ARG A 110 -12.89 2.32 -5.34
CA ARG A 110 -14.00 2.52 -4.40
C ARG A 110 -13.61 2.05 -3.00
N TYR A 111 -14.02 2.82 -2.00
CA TYR A 111 -13.80 2.52 -0.60
C TYR A 111 -15.04 1.91 0.07
N ASP A 112 -14.95 0.63 0.42
CA ASP A 112 -16.00 -0.09 1.15
C ASP A 112 -17.36 0.02 0.44
N THR A 113 -18.33 0.73 1.01
CA THR A 113 -19.65 0.96 0.40
C THR A 113 -19.87 2.39 -0.12
N GLU A 114 -18.84 3.24 -0.20
CA GLU A 114 -18.98 4.68 -0.55
C GLU A 114 -19.77 4.90 -1.85
N SER A 115 -20.58 5.96 -1.89
CA SER A 115 -21.31 6.37 -3.10
C SER A 115 -20.38 7.00 -4.13
N PHE A 116 -20.85 7.12 -5.38
CA PHE A 116 -20.08 7.78 -6.44
C PHE A 116 -19.80 9.27 -6.12
N GLU A 117 -20.74 9.96 -5.45
CA GLU A 117 -20.51 11.32 -4.95
C GLU A 117 -19.42 11.36 -3.87
N GLN A 118 -19.46 10.44 -2.90
CA GLN A 118 -18.45 10.35 -1.84
C GLN A 118 -17.06 10.02 -2.40
N PHE A 119 -16.99 9.17 -3.42
CA PHE A 119 -15.78 8.89 -4.18
C PHE A 119 -15.23 10.16 -4.85
N LEU A 120 -16.06 10.91 -5.57
CA LEU A 120 -15.68 12.15 -6.26
C LEU A 120 -15.19 13.23 -5.28
N ASP A 121 -15.91 13.48 -4.19
CA ASP A 121 -15.53 14.44 -3.14
C ASP A 121 -14.20 14.03 -2.47
N ARG A 122 -14.02 12.74 -2.25
CA ARG A 122 -12.81 12.18 -1.61
C ARG A 122 -11.56 12.36 -2.48
N ILE A 123 -11.65 12.08 -3.79
CA ILE A 123 -10.50 12.19 -4.70
C ILE A 123 -10.24 13.63 -5.15
N SER A 124 -11.26 14.49 -5.20
CA SER A 124 -11.07 15.92 -5.47
C SER A 124 -10.55 16.70 -4.25
N GLY A 125 -10.56 16.11 -3.05
CA GLY A 125 -10.17 16.77 -1.80
C GLY A 125 -11.16 17.81 -1.28
N GLY A 126 -12.25 18.06 -2.02
CA GLY A 126 -13.15 19.21 -1.83
C GLY A 126 -13.04 20.29 -2.93
N ASN A 127 -12.07 20.18 -3.85
CA ASN A 127 -11.94 21.11 -4.98
C ASN A 127 -13.13 20.91 -5.96
N GLU A 128 -14.05 21.88 -6.05
CA GLU A 128 -15.25 21.81 -6.91
C GLU A 128 -14.91 21.67 -8.40
N ALA A 129 -13.86 22.35 -8.87
CA ALA A 129 -13.45 22.33 -10.27
C ALA A 129 -12.94 20.95 -10.68
N ILE A 130 -12.16 20.29 -9.81
CA ILE A 130 -11.66 18.93 -10.03
C ILE A 130 -12.76 17.88 -9.84
N ASN A 131 -13.65 18.02 -8.85
CA ASN A 131 -14.82 17.14 -8.68
C ASN A 131 -15.63 17.08 -9.98
N LYS A 132 -15.90 18.26 -10.54
CA LYS A 132 -16.57 18.41 -11.82
C LYS A 132 -15.73 17.86 -12.97
N ALA A 133 -14.45 18.18 -13.09
CA ALA A 133 -13.61 17.72 -14.19
C ALA A 133 -13.47 16.18 -14.24
N VAL A 134 -13.41 15.53 -13.08
CA VAL A 134 -13.44 14.06 -12.99
C VAL A 134 -14.80 13.50 -13.39
N ARG A 135 -15.89 14.04 -12.83
CA ARG A 135 -17.27 13.65 -13.18
C ARG A 135 -17.54 13.77 -14.68
N ASP A 136 -17.09 14.87 -15.28
CA ASP A 136 -17.20 15.22 -16.69
C ASP A 136 -16.12 14.52 -17.56
N LYS A 137 -15.43 13.49 -17.02
CA LYS A 137 -14.37 12.67 -17.65
C LYS A 137 -13.16 13.41 -18.23
N LYS A 138 -13.04 14.73 -18.04
CA LYS A 138 -11.95 15.60 -18.53
C LYS A 138 -10.62 15.43 -17.79
N PHE A 139 -10.63 14.92 -16.56
CA PHE A 139 -9.44 14.79 -15.70
C PHE A 139 -9.49 13.51 -14.87
N MET A 140 -8.32 12.96 -14.52
CA MET A 140 -8.23 11.88 -13.55
C MET A 140 -6.92 11.94 -12.75
N PRO A 141 -6.98 12.01 -11.41
CA PRO A 141 -5.84 11.74 -10.54
C PRO A 141 -5.28 10.34 -10.80
N ALA A 142 -3.96 10.14 -10.70
CA ALA A 142 -3.39 8.82 -10.92
C ALA A 142 -3.88 7.80 -9.88
N GLY A 143 -3.86 6.52 -10.26
CA GLY A 143 -4.48 5.45 -9.49
C GLY A 143 -3.91 5.18 -8.09
N ARG A 144 -2.90 5.90 -7.60
CA ARG A 144 -2.51 5.93 -6.17
C ARG A 144 -3.38 6.93 -5.39
N ILE A 145 -3.60 8.12 -5.95
CA ILE A 145 -4.44 9.19 -5.40
C ILE A 145 -5.90 8.72 -5.33
N LEU A 146 -6.43 8.10 -6.40
CA LEU A 146 -7.80 7.54 -6.41
C LEU A 146 -8.04 6.53 -5.29
N ALA A 147 -7.07 5.64 -5.06
CA ALA A 147 -7.13 4.61 -4.04
C ALA A 147 -6.78 5.11 -2.62
N GLY A 148 -6.47 6.41 -2.44
CA GLY A 148 -5.72 6.90 -1.29
C GLY A 148 -6.14 8.25 -0.69
N ARG A 149 -6.36 9.29 -1.51
CA ARG A 149 -6.70 10.65 -1.01
C ARG A 149 -7.96 10.60 -0.15
N GLY A 150 -7.98 11.38 0.92
CA GLY A 150 -9.07 11.45 1.91
C GLY A 150 -9.28 10.17 2.74
N LEU A 151 -8.63 9.05 2.42
CA LEU A 151 -8.68 7.85 3.26
C LEU A 151 -7.79 7.96 4.50
N ASP A 152 -7.02 9.04 4.68
CA ASP A 152 -6.51 9.41 6.01
C ASP A 152 -7.65 9.74 6.98
N LYS A 153 -8.76 10.30 6.46
CA LYS A 153 -9.92 10.78 7.24
C LYS A 153 -10.79 9.61 7.71
N LEU A 154 -10.98 8.62 6.85
CA LEU A 154 -11.61 7.33 7.18
C LEU A 154 -10.63 6.32 7.77
N GLY A 155 -9.34 6.60 7.70
CA GLY A 155 -8.30 5.74 8.23
C GLY A 155 -8.11 4.43 7.47
N ARG A 156 -7.60 4.52 6.24
CA ARG A 156 -6.51 3.64 5.79
C ARG A 156 -5.18 4.24 6.22
N LYS A 157 -4.11 3.45 6.10
CA LYS A 157 -2.77 3.99 6.08
C LYS A 157 -2.24 3.80 4.68
N ILE A 158 -2.02 4.94 4.08
CA ILE A 158 -1.62 5.27 2.73
C ILE A 158 -0.95 6.62 3.00
N THR A 159 0.19 6.55 3.71
CA THR A 159 1.06 7.62 4.25
C THR A 159 0.40 8.61 5.21
N LEU A 160 1.17 9.57 5.76
CA LEU A 160 0.88 10.38 6.98
C LEU A 160 1.92 10.00 8.03
N SER A 161 3.19 9.79 7.67
CA SER A 161 4.17 9.08 8.51
C SER A 161 4.44 9.82 9.82
N ASN A 162 4.25 9.17 10.97
CA ASN A 162 4.20 9.79 12.31
C ASN A 162 4.69 8.81 13.40
N CYS A 163 4.98 9.32 14.62
CA CYS A 163 5.78 8.63 15.65
C CYS A 163 5.17 8.68 17.08
N PHE A 164 5.77 7.96 18.03
CA PHE A 164 5.41 7.89 19.46
C PHE A 164 6.50 8.46 20.37
N VAL A 165 6.25 8.78 21.65
CA VAL A 165 7.34 9.13 22.61
C VAL A 165 7.85 7.93 23.42
N ALA A 166 9.01 8.11 24.08
CA ALA A 166 9.55 7.19 25.09
C ALA A 166 8.53 6.82 26.19
N GLY A 167 8.70 5.63 26.79
CA GLY A 167 7.81 5.05 27.79
C GLY A 167 6.54 4.41 27.24
N SER A 168 6.29 4.51 25.91
CA SER A 168 5.15 3.87 25.26
C SER A 168 5.34 2.35 25.23
N LYS A 169 4.39 1.57 25.75
CA LYS A 169 4.55 0.11 25.93
C LYS A 169 4.21 -0.68 24.68
N VAL A 170 5.17 -1.45 24.19
CA VAL A 170 5.02 -2.40 23.09
C VAL A 170 4.78 -3.80 23.65
N ILE A 171 3.83 -4.53 23.09
CA ILE A 171 3.64 -5.94 23.44
C ILE A 171 4.70 -6.77 22.71
N THR A 172 5.62 -7.38 23.46
CA THR A 172 6.65 -8.28 22.93
C THR A 172 6.48 -9.70 23.47
N LYS A 173 7.09 -10.71 22.84
CA LYS A 173 7.25 -12.06 23.43
C LYS A 173 8.07 -12.09 24.73
N ARG A 174 8.75 -10.99 25.09
CA ARG A 174 9.48 -10.79 26.36
C ARG A 174 8.69 -9.97 27.40
N GLY A 175 7.41 -9.70 27.18
CA GLY A 175 6.55 -8.86 28.05
C GLY A 175 6.35 -7.43 27.53
N LEU A 176 5.91 -6.52 28.41
CA LEU A 176 5.62 -5.11 28.06
C LEU A 176 6.88 -4.21 28.12
N ILE A 177 7.59 -4.13 26.99
CA ILE A 177 8.84 -3.36 26.83
C ILE A 177 8.51 -1.91 26.41
N ASN A 178 9.32 -0.92 26.80
CA ASN A 178 9.15 0.46 26.31
C ASN A 178 9.62 0.55 24.85
N ILE A 179 9.03 1.40 24.01
CA ILE A 179 9.34 1.48 22.58
C ILE A 179 10.81 1.80 22.28
N GLU A 180 11.49 2.50 23.19
CA GLU A 180 12.92 2.80 23.18
C GLU A 180 13.83 1.61 23.58
N ASP A 181 13.28 0.62 24.29
CA ASP A 181 13.97 -0.58 24.79
C ASP A 181 13.71 -1.83 23.94
N VAL A 182 12.83 -1.73 22.93
CA VAL A 182 12.60 -2.80 21.94
C VAL A 182 13.80 -2.89 21.01
N VAL A 183 14.24 -4.11 20.70
CA VAL A 183 15.40 -4.38 19.84
C VAL A 183 15.02 -5.16 18.59
N VAL A 184 15.86 -5.09 17.56
CA VAL A 184 15.75 -5.98 16.40
C VAL A 184 15.90 -7.43 16.89
N GLY A 185 14.97 -8.30 16.45
CA GLY A 185 14.86 -9.67 16.96
C GLY A 185 13.74 -9.88 17.99
N ASP A 186 13.13 -8.82 18.54
CA ASP A 186 11.90 -8.96 19.33
C ASP A 186 10.73 -9.41 18.45
N TYR A 187 9.84 -10.26 18.95
CA TYR A 187 8.55 -10.52 18.32
C TYR A 187 7.48 -9.62 18.95
N VAL A 188 6.72 -8.89 18.12
CA VAL A 188 5.61 -8.01 18.55
C VAL A 188 4.30 -8.39 17.87
N ILE A 189 3.17 -8.17 18.54
CA ILE A 189 1.85 -8.48 17.96
C ILE A 189 1.37 -7.35 17.04
N THR A 190 0.57 -7.70 16.02
CA THR A 190 0.17 -6.77 14.95
C THR A 190 -1.35 -6.68 14.73
N HIS A 191 -1.81 -5.85 13.77
CA HIS A 191 -3.23 -5.50 13.63
C HIS A 191 -4.16 -6.67 13.25
N ASP A 192 -3.60 -7.78 12.79
CA ASP A 192 -4.24 -9.07 12.49
C ASP A 192 -4.26 -10.03 13.70
N ASN A 193 -3.63 -9.63 14.81
CA ASN A 193 -3.36 -10.41 16.02
C ASN A 193 -2.28 -11.51 15.87
N THR A 194 -1.41 -11.44 14.86
CA THR A 194 -0.24 -12.34 14.72
C THR A 194 1.03 -11.76 15.37
N TRP A 195 1.95 -12.64 15.81
CA TRP A 195 3.30 -12.27 16.21
C TRP A 195 4.19 -12.10 14.98
N GLN A 196 4.93 -10.99 14.91
CA GLN A 196 5.83 -10.65 13.79
C GLN A 196 7.18 -10.18 14.33
N LEU A 197 8.28 -10.55 13.64
CA LEU A 197 9.63 -10.15 14.04
C LEU A 197 9.86 -8.65 13.80
N VAL A 198 10.41 -7.94 14.78
CA VAL A 198 10.91 -6.57 14.67
C VAL A 198 12.19 -6.60 13.86
N ASN A 199 12.13 -6.06 12.64
CA ASN A 199 13.26 -6.00 11.72
C ASN A 199 13.97 -4.63 11.71
N ASN A 200 13.37 -3.59 12.31
CA ASN A 200 14.05 -2.30 12.52
C ASN A 200 13.44 -1.52 13.70
N VAL A 201 14.28 -0.75 14.38
CA VAL A 201 13.95 0.18 15.48
C VAL A 201 14.42 1.57 15.06
N MET A 202 13.57 2.59 15.19
CA MET A 202 13.83 3.94 14.70
C MET A 202 13.57 4.96 15.81
N SER A 203 14.41 6.01 15.88
CA SER A 203 14.14 7.18 16.69
C SER A 203 14.65 8.47 16.03
N ARG A 204 14.00 9.61 16.31
CA ARG A 204 14.43 10.95 15.91
C ARG A 204 14.01 11.97 16.95
N ASP A 205 14.63 13.13 16.98
CA ASP A 205 14.15 14.25 17.80
C ASP A 205 12.91 14.91 17.18
N TYR A 206 12.06 15.50 18.02
CA TYR A 206 10.78 16.11 17.68
C TYR A 206 10.56 17.37 18.52
N GLU A 207 9.94 18.38 17.92
CA GLU A 207 9.57 19.64 18.57
C GLU A 207 8.19 20.06 18.05
N GLY A 208 7.22 20.19 18.96
CA GLY A 208 5.83 20.49 18.63
C GLY A 208 4.84 19.83 19.59
N ASP A 209 3.55 19.91 19.26
CA ASP A 209 2.48 19.42 20.13
C ASP A 209 2.41 17.89 20.16
N LEU A 210 2.14 17.32 21.33
CA LEU A 210 1.93 15.89 21.52
C LEU A 210 0.52 15.58 22.01
N TYR A 211 -0.03 14.48 21.51
CA TYR A 211 -1.41 14.08 21.72
C TYR A 211 -1.41 12.85 22.62
N LYS A 212 -1.86 13.06 23.86
CA LYS A 212 -1.93 12.05 24.91
C LYS A 212 -3.34 11.52 25.01
N ILE A 213 -3.51 10.25 24.67
CA ILE A 213 -4.80 9.59 24.46
C ILE A 213 -4.95 8.42 25.43
N LYS A 214 -6.17 8.26 25.94
CA LYS A 214 -6.53 7.18 26.85
C LYS A 214 -7.91 6.63 26.50
N THR A 215 -8.00 5.31 26.41
CA THR A 215 -9.27 4.57 26.32
C THR A 215 -9.53 3.82 27.62
N GLU A 216 -10.76 3.35 27.82
CA GLU A 216 -11.17 2.65 29.05
C GLU A 216 -10.40 1.33 29.26
N TYR A 217 -9.81 0.77 28.20
CA TYR A 217 -9.16 -0.54 28.22
C TYR A 217 -7.69 -0.56 27.78
N MET A 218 -7.05 0.61 27.64
CA MET A 218 -5.61 0.72 27.44
C MET A 218 -4.81 0.42 28.71
N TYR A 219 -3.57 -0.06 28.55
CA TYR A 219 -2.65 -0.39 29.64
C TYR A 219 -2.23 0.84 30.45
N ASP A 220 -1.92 1.92 29.74
CA ASP A 220 -1.77 3.30 30.22
C ASP A 220 -2.04 4.28 29.05
N SER A 221 -2.09 5.60 29.31
CA SER A 221 -2.23 6.60 28.24
C SER A 221 -1.04 6.55 27.27
N ILE A 222 -1.30 6.69 25.97
CA ILE A 222 -0.25 6.79 24.94
C ILE A 222 -0.05 8.25 24.54
N THR A 223 1.20 8.69 24.40
CA THR A 223 1.55 10.03 23.93
C THR A 223 2.24 9.91 22.56
N CYS A 224 1.81 10.71 21.59
CA CYS A 224 2.20 10.56 20.19
C CYS A 224 2.12 11.88 19.41
N THR A 225 2.68 11.93 18.20
CA THR A 225 2.58 13.11 17.33
C THR A 225 1.15 13.25 16.73
N PRO A 226 0.67 14.47 16.41
CA PRO A 226 -0.73 14.76 16.03
C PRO A 226 -1.33 13.85 14.97
N ASN A 227 -0.57 13.52 13.94
CA ASN A 227 -1.04 12.70 12.82
C ASN A 227 -0.75 11.20 13.00
N HIS A 228 -0.26 10.76 14.17
CA HIS A 228 -0.21 9.35 14.51
C HIS A 228 -1.64 8.77 14.43
N ARG A 229 -1.83 7.55 13.91
CA ARG A 229 -3.17 7.00 13.61
C ARG A 229 -3.49 5.69 14.32
N PHE A 230 -4.73 5.55 14.75
CA PHE A 230 -5.21 4.52 15.65
C PHE A 230 -6.38 3.77 15.02
N LEU A 231 -6.31 2.44 14.89
CA LEU A 231 -7.38 1.68 14.23
C LEU A 231 -8.65 1.81 15.06
N THR A 232 -9.73 2.32 14.49
CA THR A 232 -11.04 2.38 15.14
C THR A 232 -12.03 1.46 14.45
N SER A 233 -13.24 1.31 14.97
CA SER A 233 -14.30 0.53 14.31
C SER A 233 -14.81 1.17 13.00
N SER A 234 -14.35 2.38 12.69
CA SER A 234 -14.47 3.08 11.41
C SER A 234 -13.18 3.07 10.55
N GLY A 235 -12.02 2.68 11.11
CA GLY A 235 -10.69 2.76 10.47
C GLY A 235 -9.65 3.59 11.27
N TRP A 236 -8.42 3.69 10.77
CA TRP A 236 -7.24 4.38 11.36
C TRP A 236 -7.40 5.92 11.58
N VAL A 237 -8.07 6.37 12.64
CA VAL A 237 -8.27 7.81 12.96
C VAL A 237 -7.00 8.45 13.53
N ARG A 238 -6.69 9.70 13.17
CA ARG A 238 -5.52 10.46 13.69
C ARG A 238 -5.68 10.84 15.17
N ALA A 239 -4.57 11.03 15.89
CA ALA A 239 -4.51 11.38 17.30
C ALA A 239 -5.22 12.71 17.60
N ASP A 240 -4.98 13.73 16.80
CA ASP A 240 -5.65 15.02 16.87
C ASP A 240 -7.17 14.91 16.65
N ARG A 241 -7.61 14.04 15.74
CA ARG A 241 -9.03 13.77 15.45
C ARG A 241 -9.71 12.86 16.49
N LEU A 242 -9.03 12.53 17.59
CA LEU A 242 -9.64 11.97 18.81
C LEU A 242 -9.79 13.02 19.94
N VAL A 243 -9.40 14.27 19.72
CA VAL A 243 -9.53 15.35 20.71
C VAL A 243 -10.94 15.94 20.70
N GLY A 244 -11.61 15.90 21.85
CA GLY A 244 -12.93 16.50 22.04
C GLY A 244 -13.16 16.93 23.49
N LYS A 245 -13.39 18.22 23.71
CA LYS A 245 -13.63 18.79 25.05
C LYS A 245 -14.85 18.14 25.72
N LEU A 246 -14.61 17.30 26.74
CA LEU A 246 -15.58 16.77 27.71
C LEU A 246 -16.95 16.39 27.10
N MET A 247 -16.94 15.64 26.00
CA MET A 247 -18.16 15.41 25.22
C MET A 247 -19.18 14.52 25.93
N ASP A 248 -20.41 15.02 26.00
CA ASP A 248 -21.59 14.32 26.52
C ASP A 248 -21.86 13.02 25.72
N ARG A 249 -22.49 12.03 26.36
CA ARG A 249 -22.68 10.65 25.84
C ARG A 249 -23.30 10.58 24.44
N LYS A 250 -24.04 11.61 24.04
CA LYS A 250 -24.76 11.77 22.76
C LYS A 250 -23.85 12.07 21.55
N TYR A 251 -22.57 12.38 21.75
CA TYR A 251 -21.64 12.73 20.65
C TYR A 251 -20.62 11.63 20.28
N TYR A 252 -20.61 10.49 20.99
CA TYR A 252 -19.73 9.38 20.65
C TYR A 252 -20.22 8.62 19.42
N ASN A 253 -19.42 8.63 18.35
CA ASN A 253 -19.63 7.83 17.14
C ASN A 253 -18.60 6.68 17.07
N ASN A 254 -18.66 5.86 16.01
CA ASN A 254 -17.76 4.72 15.80
C ASN A 254 -16.27 5.11 15.65
N SER A 255 -15.94 6.35 15.26
CA SER A 255 -14.54 6.81 15.14
C SER A 255 -13.87 7.05 16.50
N HIS A 256 -14.60 6.90 17.61
CA HIS A 256 -14.06 7.03 18.98
C HIS A 256 -13.80 5.67 19.66
N PHE A 257 -13.93 4.55 18.94
CA PHE A 257 -13.73 3.19 19.48
C PHE A 257 -12.50 2.54 18.83
N ILE A 258 -11.36 2.55 19.51
CA ILE A 258 -10.05 2.06 19.02
C ILE A 258 -9.95 0.53 19.18
N LYS A 259 -9.47 -0.22 18.18
CA LYS A 259 -9.26 -1.67 18.24
C LYS A 259 -8.30 -2.03 19.38
N THR A 260 -8.67 -3.07 20.12
CA THR A 260 -7.82 -3.76 21.10
C THR A 260 -7.40 -5.11 20.49
N PRO A 261 -6.12 -5.51 20.56
CA PRO A 261 -5.66 -6.78 20.00
C PRO A 261 -6.30 -7.98 20.72
N ARG A 262 -6.71 -8.98 19.96
CA ARG A 262 -7.24 -10.27 20.45
C ARG A 262 -6.09 -11.20 20.83
N LEU A 263 -5.42 -10.83 21.91
CA LEU A 263 -4.25 -11.54 22.45
C LEU A 263 -4.56 -12.97 22.93
N ARG A 264 -3.55 -13.84 22.85
CA ARG A 264 -3.34 -15.00 23.71
C ARG A 264 -1.83 -15.18 23.85
N PHE A 265 -1.35 -15.33 25.09
CA PHE A 265 0.06 -15.44 25.43
C PHE A 265 0.25 -16.75 26.19
N ASP A 266 0.49 -17.84 25.45
CA ASP A 266 0.97 -19.09 26.04
C ASP A 266 2.49 -18.98 26.26
N ILE A 267 2.97 -19.58 27.35
CA ILE A 267 4.41 -19.67 27.67
C ILE A 267 4.90 -21.06 27.26
N ASP A 268 6.01 -21.11 26.53
CA ASP A 268 6.67 -22.35 26.12
C ASP A 268 7.24 -23.10 27.35
N GLU A 269 7.13 -24.43 27.38
CA GLU A 269 7.62 -25.21 28.53
C GLU A 269 9.16 -25.24 28.62
N PHE A 270 9.71 -24.98 29.81
CA PHE A 270 11.14 -25.00 30.08
C PHE A 270 11.48 -25.83 31.31
N ALA A 271 12.68 -26.40 31.36
CA ALA A 271 13.14 -27.21 32.47
C ALA A 271 13.74 -26.36 33.60
N ILE A 272 13.38 -26.66 34.85
CA ILE A 272 14.02 -26.16 36.07
C ILE A 272 14.80 -27.30 36.72
N LYS A 273 16.03 -27.00 37.18
CA LYS A 273 16.91 -27.93 37.89
C LYS A 273 17.17 -27.46 39.31
N LEU A 274 16.66 -28.19 40.31
CA LEU A 274 16.61 -27.79 41.72
C LEU A 274 17.98 -27.56 42.35
N SER A 275 18.99 -28.34 41.94
CA SER A 275 20.37 -28.19 42.43
C SER A 275 20.93 -26.77 42.24
N ASP A 276 20.46 -26.04 41.23
CA ASP A 276 21.10 -24.81 40.74
C ASP A 276 20.62 -23.56 41.52
N TYR A 277 19.69 -23.75 42.46
CA TYR A 277 19.09 -22.70 43.28
C TYR A 277 19.52 -22.74 44.75
N VAL A 278 20.40 -23.66 45.17
CA VAL A 278 20.69 -23.91 46.59
C VAL A 278 22.04 -23.35 47.03
N ASP A 279 22.03 -22.44 48.01
CA ASP A 279 23.26 -21.98 48.66
C ASP A 279 23.69 -23.00 49.72
N LEU A 280 24.90 -23.52 49.60
CA LEU A 280 25.44 -24.51 50.54
C LEU A 280 26.24 -23.83 51.65
N ASP A 281 26.00 -24.22 52.90
CA ASP A 281 26.96 -23.99 54.00
C ASP A 281 28.22 -24.88 53.81
N ASP A 282 29.36 -24.50 54.40
CA ASP A 282 30.66 -25.21 54.25
C ASP A 282 30.62 -26.71 54.62
N ASN A 283 29.60 -27.14 55.39
CA ASN A 283 29.38 -28.52 55.78
C ASN A 283 28.30 -29.24 54.94
N GLN A 284 27.81 -28.64 53.86
CA GLN A 284 26.76 -29.19 53.00
C GLN A 284 27.27 -29.54 51.60
N PHE A 285 26.58 -30.47 50.94
CA PHE A 285 26.81 -30.83 49.55
C PHE A 285 25.52 -31.37 48.92
N VAL A 286 25.43 -31.30 47.60
CA VAL A 286 24.34 -31.89 46.81
C VAL A 286 24.84 -33.19 46.20
N GLU A 287 24.00 -34.22 46.20
CA GLU A 287 24.26 -35.51 45.55
C GLU A 287 23.06 -35.83 44.65
N VAL A 288 23.35 -36.27 43.42
CA VAL A 288 22.35 -36.64 42.39
C VAL A 288 22.66 -38.07 41.96
N ASP A 289 21.65 -38.94 41.93
CA ASP A 289 21.79 -40.35 41.53
C ASP A 289 21.47 -40.60 40.05
N ASP A 290 21.64 -41.85 39.60
CA ASP A 290 21.43 -42.28 38.21
C ASP A 290 19.97 -42.13 37.75
N ASP A 291 19.00 -42.11 38.70
CA ASP A 291 17.58 -41.84 38.44
C ASP A 291 17.27 -40.32 38.40
N ASN A 292 18.28 -39.45 38.47
CA ASN A 292 18.18 -37.99 38.56
C ASN A 292 17.36 -37.51 39.77
N MET A 293 17.36 -38.26 40.87
CA MET A 293 16.89 -37.79 42.17
C MET A 293 18.02 -37.05 42.90
N VAL A 294 17.70 -35.97 43.60
CA VAL A 294 18.66 -35.09 44.28
C VAL A 294 18.44 -35.05 45.79
N THR A 295 19.52 -35.09 46.56
CA THR A 295 19.53 -34.98 48.02
C THR A 295 20.48 -33.88 48.52
N LEU A 296 20.18 -33.31 49.70
CA LEU A 296 21.07 -32.41 50.41
C LEU A 296 21.79 -33.16 51.54
N GLY A 297 23.07 -33.48 51.32
CA GLY A 297 23.96 -33.99 52.35
C GLY A 297 24.39 -32.88 53.30
N THR A 298 24.34 -33.12 54.61
CA THR A 298 24.88 -32.23 55.65
C THR A 298 25.80 -33.01 56.59
N ARG A 299 27.09 -32.65 56.61
CA ARG A 299 28.12 -33.16 57.52
C ARG A 299 27.91 -32.59 58.91
N PHE A 300 28.00 -33.41 59.94
CA PHE A 300 27.89 -33.00 61.34
C PHE A 300 28.85 -33.79 62.23
N THR A 301 29.18 -33.23 63.39
CA THR A 301 29.94 -33.92 64.45
C THR A 301 29.01 -34.12 65.64
N GLY A 302 28.82 -35.36 66.07
CA GLY A 302 28.02 -35.69 67.26
C GLY A 302 28.75 -35.31 68.55
N GLY A 303 28.01 -35.29 69.68
CA GLY A 303 28.57 -34.93 70.99
C GLY A 303 29.73 -35.80 71.49
N ASN A 304 29.92 -36.98 70.89
CA ASN A 304 31.03 -37.90 71.19
C ASN A 304 32.21 -37.76 70.20
N GLY A 305 32.25 -36.69 69.39
CA GLY A 305 33.30 -36.45 68.39
C GLY A 305 33.16 -37.24 67.07
N ALA A 306 32.20 -38.17 66.98
CA ALA A 306 31.93 -38.93 65.76
C ALA A 306 31.41 -38.03 64.63
N GLN A 307 32.04 -38.08 63.47
CA GLN A 307 31.57 -37.42 62.25
C GLN A 307 30.52 -38.28 61.54
N GLY A 308 29.52 -37.64 60.95
CA GLY A 308 28.48 -38.30 60.14
C GLY A 308 27.89 -37.37 59.08
N VAL A 309 27.16 -37.95 58.14
CA VAL A 309 26.37 -37.23 57.13
C VAL A 309 24.90 -37.51 57.39
N LYS A 310 24.07 -36.48 57.31
CA LYS A 310 22.61 -36.60 57.24
C LYS A 310 22.13 -36.06 55.90
N PHE A 311 21.42 -36.89 55.15
CA PHE A 311 20.77 -36.52 53.90
C PHE A 311 19.34 -36.00 54.14
N SER A 312 18.81 -35.24 53.18
CA SER A 312 17.37 -35.02 53.03
C SER A 312 16.69 -36.22 52.40
N ASN A 313 15.36 -36.24 52.41
CA ASN A 313 14.61 -37.09 51.48
C ASN A 313 14.99 -36.71 50.03
N PRO A 314 15.09 -37.68 49.11
CA PRO A 314 15.30 -37.41 47.69
C PRO A 314 14.07 -36.74 47.07
N ILE A 315 14.28 -36.02 45.97
CA ILE A 315 13.26 -35.39 45.12
C ILE A 315 13.77 -35.38 43.68
N TYR A 316 12.91 -35.41 42.66
CA TYR A 316 13.36 -35.37 41.28
C TYR A 316 14.05 -34.03 40.97
N ASN A 317 15.27 -34.07 40.44
CA ASN A 317 16.14 -32.89 40.32
C ASN A 317 15.68 -31.91 39.23
N THR A 318 15.10 -32.43 38.14
CA THR A 318 14.77 -31.64 36.95
C THR A 318 13.29 -31.81 36.62
N PHE A 319 12.50 -30.73 36.60
CA PHE A 319 11.09 -30.76 36.24
C PHE A 319 10.77 -29.72 35.16
N ASN A 320 9.79 -30.00 34.31
CA ASN A 320 9.29 -29.02 33.34
C ASN A 320 8.32 -28.05 34.03
N MET A 321 8.48 -26.76 33.78
CA MET A 321 7.56 -25.70 34.18
C MET A 321 6.32 -25.70 33.27
N ASN A 322 5.63 -26.84 33.23
CA ASN A 322 4.37 -27.06 32.52
C ASN A 322 3.18 -26.38 33.23
N LYS A 323 1.99 -26.45 32.64
CA LYS A 323 0.79 -25.73 33.13
C LYS A 323 0.36 -26.14 34.54
N ASP A 324 0.54 -27.41 34.90
CA ASP A 324 0.19 -27.89 36.23
C ASP A 324 1.23 -27.49 37.29
N MET A 325 2.52 -27.49 36.96
CA MET A 325 3.55 -26.90 37.83
C MET A 325 3.36 -25.39 37.99
N GLN A 326 2.98 -24.68 36.92
CA GLN A 326 2.59 -23.27 36.96
C GLN A 326 1.41 -23.04 37.92
N TYR A 327 0.34 -23.85 37.83
CA TYR A 327 -0.82 -23.80 38.74
C TYR A 327 -0.43 -24.09 40.21
N LEU A 328 0.39 -25.13 40.45
CA LEU A 328 0.87 -25.49 41.79
C LEU A 328 1.64 -24.34 42.45
N PHE A 329 2.56 -23.70 41.71
CA PHE A 329 3.26 -22.53 42.23
C PHE A 329 2.35 -21.30 42.36
N GLY A 330 1.31 -21.18 41.51
CA GLY A 330 0.23 -20.21 41.70
C GLY A 330 -0.47 -20.35 43.06
N ARG A 331 -0.92 -21.57 43.40
CA ARG A 331 -1.50 -21.87 44.72
C ARG A 331 -0.50 -21.61 45.86
N TRP A 332 0.79 -21.88 45.66
CA TRP A 332 1.81 -21.52 46.64
C TRP A 332 2.04 -19.99 46.74
N ILE A 333 1.87 -19.22 45.67
CA ILE A 333 2.04 -17.76 45.70
C ILE A 333 0.96 -17.08 46.56
N GLY A 334 -0.27 -17.61 46.58
CA GLY A 334 -1.28 -17.29 47.60
C GLY A 334 -0.93 -17.90 48.97
N ASP A 335 -1.62 -18.98 49.34
CA ASP A 335 -1.61 -19.62 50.67
C ASP A 335 -0.29 -20.30 51.07
N GLY A 336 0.67 -20.38 50.15
CA GLY A 336 1.94 -21.07 50.38
C GLY A 336 2.91 -20.30 51.29
N SER A 337 3.76 -21.06 51.97
CA SER A 337 4.89 -20.53 52.73
C SER A 337 6.07 -21.52 52.77
N THR A 338 7.25 -21.00 53.08
CA THR A 338 8.46 -21.77 53.37
C THR A 338 8.89 -21.55 54.82
N THR A 339 9.34 -22.59 55.53
CA THR A 339 9.83 -22.43 56.91
C THR A 339 11.26 -22.95 57.10
N ARG A 340 12.04 -22.20 57.89
CA ARG A 340 13.38 -22.58 58.35
C ARG A 340 13.27 -23.30 59.70
N ARG A 341 13.84 -24.49 59.80
CA ARG A 341 13.99 -25.17 61.11
C ARG A 341 14.89 -24.32 62.02
N ARG A 342 14.51 -24.19 63.29
CA ARG A 342 15.16 -23.30 64.27
C ARG A 342 16.68 -23.54 64.33
N GLY A 343 17.48 -22.51 64.02
CA GLY A 343 18.94 -22.61 63.99
C GLY A 343 19.54 -23.12 62.68
N LYS A 344 18.76 -23.21 61.58
CA LYS A 344 19.28 -23.42 60.22
C LYS A 344 19.28 -22.11 59.41
N ARG A 345 20.33 -21.93 58.60
CA ARG A 345 20.44 -20.85 57.61
C ARG A 345 19.32 -20.97 56.57
N ASN A 346 19.11 -22.17 56.06
CA ASN A 346 18.25 -22.43 54.91
C ASN A 346 16.81 -22.85 55.28
N HIS A 347 15.89 -22.63 54.34
CA HIS A 347 14.54 -23.17 54.33
C HIS A 347 14.56 -24.71 54.24
N SER A 348 13.52 -25.33 54.78
CA SER A 348 13.51 -26.79 55.00
C SER A 348 12.16 -27.46 54.82
N ILE A 349 11.09 -26.68 54.69
CA ILE A 349 9.72 -27.13 54.47
C ILE A 349 9.06 -26.16 53.51
N PHE A 350 8.52 -26.67 52.41
CA PHE A 350 7.50 -26.02 51.58
C PHE A 350 6.12 -26.45 52.10
N GLN A 351 5.16 -25.54 52.20
CA GLN A 351 3.79 -25.88 52.55
C GLN A 351 2.76 -24.99 51.85
N ILE A 352 1.55 -25.53 51.65
CA ILE A 352 0.33 -24.80 51.20
C ILE A 352 -0.78 -25.12 52.22
N VAL A 353 -1.62 -24.12 52.54
CA VAL A 353 -2.78 -24.25 53.44
C VAL A 353 -4.06 -24.20 52.61
N PHE A 354 -5.05 -25.01 53.00
CA PHE A 354 -6.37 -25.11 52.36
C PHE A 354 -7.48 -25.12 53.43
N ASP A 355 -8.68 -24.63 53.13
CA ASP A 355 -9.89 -24.80 53.95
C ASP A 355 -10.43 -26.24 53.84
N SER A 356 -10.68 -26.85 55.00
CA SER A 356 -11.02 -28.28 55.12
C SER A 356 -12.41 -28.65 54.60
N ASN A 357 -13.25 -27.67 54.27
CA ASN A 357 -14.64 -27.86 53.86
C ASN A 357 -14.85 -27.57 52.37
N ASN A 358 -14.02 -26.70 51.77
CA ASN A 358 -14.25 -26.16 50.43
C ASN A 358 -13.15 -26.49 49.40
N GLU A 359 -11.91 -26.79 49.82
CA GLU A 359 -10.74 -26.83 48.92
C GLU A 359 -10.08 -28.22 48.81
N ARG A 360 -10.78 -29.29 49.22
CA ARG A 360 -10.20 -30.65 49.27
C ARG A 360 -9.83 -31.20 47.88
N GLU A 361 -10.53 -30.78 46.84
CA GLU A 361 -10.23 -31.16 45.45
C GLU A 361 -8.97 -30.46 44.92
N ASP A 362 -8.77 -29.18 45.26
CA ASP A 362 -7.56 -28.43 44.93
C ASP A 362 -6.32 -29.00 45.64
N LEU A 363 -6.49 -29.47 46.87
CA LEU A 363 -5.44 -30.15 47.63
C LEU A 363 -4.99 -31.44 46.94
N GLU A 364 -5.91 -32.33 46.56
CA GLU A 364 -5.55 -33.57 45.85
C GLU A 364 -4.99 -33.28 44.45
N ARG A 365 -5.50 -32.25 43.76
CA ARG A 365 -4.88 -31.76 42.50
C ARG A 365 -3.43 -31.36 42.73
N CYS A 366 -3.15 -30.50 43.71
CA CYS A 366 -1.77 -30.09 44.03
C CYS A 366 -0.89 -31.30 44.39
N ARG A 367 -1.41 -32.23 45.19
CA ARG A 367 -0.71 -33.46 45.59
C ARG A 367 -0.35 -34.35 44.39
N ASN A 368 -1.27 -34.58 43.47
CA ASN A 368 -1.01 -35.39 42.27
C ASN A 368 0.07 -34.75 41.39
N ILE A 369 0.00 -33.43 41.17
CA ILE A 369 1.00 -32.67 40.40
C ILE A 369 2.41 -32.84 41.00
N ILE A 370 2.53 -32.78 42.32
CA ILE A 370 3.79 -33.01 43.04
C ILE A 370 4.31 -34.45 42.84
N ILE A 371 3.45 -35.45 43.01
CA ILE A 371 3.84 -36.87 42.86
C ILE A 371 4.28 -37.15 41.42
N GLU A 372 3.58 -36.60 40.43
CA GLU A 372 3.86 -36.82 39.01
C GLU A 372 5.13 -36.11 38.54
N ASN A 373 5.34 -34.83 38.90
CA ASN A 373 6.42 -34.01 38.37
C ASN A 373 7.69 -34.00 39.25
N LEU A 374 7.56 -34.18 40.57
CA LEU A 374 8.67 -34.11 41.53
C LEU A 374 9.01 -35.47 42.19
N LYS A 375 8.23 -36.52 41.92
CA LYS A 375 8.38 -37.88 42.48
C LYS A 375 8.45 -37.91 44.02
N TYR A 376 7.69 -37.02 44.67
CA TYR A 376 7.69 -36.83 46.12
C TYR A 376 6.26 -36.99 46.67
N GLU A 377 6.08 -37.74 47.77
CA GLU A 377 4.78 -37.85 48.44
C GLU A 377 4.64 -36.77 49.53
N PRO A 378 3.71 -35.81 49.42
CA PRO A 378 3.55 -34.74 50.40
C PRO A 378 2.84 -35.22 51.67
N LEU A 379 3.25 -34.68 52.82
CA LEU A 379 2.57 -34.91 54.10
C LEU A 379 1.32 -34.03 54.20
N ILE A 380 0.16 -34.65 54.44
CA ILE A 380 -1.09 -33.94 54.73
C ILE A 380 -1.27 -33.84 56.25
N THR A 381 -1.74 -32.70 56.76
CA THR A 381 -2.07 -32.50 58.18
C THR A 381 -3.35 -31.68 58.32
N GLU A 382 -4.42 -32.29 58.82
CA GLU A 382 -5.67 -31.59 59.15
C GLU A 382 -5.58 -30.91 60.54
N ASN A 383 -6.15 -29.71 60.67
CA ASN A 383 -6.33 -28.98 61.92
C ASN A 383 -7.81 -28.60 62.12
N PRO A 384 -8.62 -29.49 62.74
CA PRO A 384 -10.05 -29.26 62.94
C PRO A 384 -10.40 -28.03 63.80
N ALA A 385 -9.46 -27.51 64.60
CA ALA A 385 -9.68 -26.31 65.41
C ALA A 385 -9.59 -24.99 64.62
N GLN A 386 -9.12 -25.05 63.36
CA GLN A 386 -9.00 -23.89 62.47
C GLN A 386 -9.67 -24.10 61.11
N ASN A 387 -10.34 -25.25 60.88
CA ASN A 387 -10.87 -25.67 59.58
C ASN A 387 -9.82 -25.65 58.46
N THR A 388 -8.56 -26.00 58.75
CA THR A 388 -7.49 -26.00 57.74
C THR A 388 -6.91 -27.39 57.52
N ILE A 389 -6.49 -27.66 56.28
CA ILE A 389 -5.64 -28.80 55.91
C ILE A 389 -4.35 -28.23 55.33
N ILE A 390 -3.21 -28.77 55.74
CA ILE A 390 -1.89 -28.30 55.32
C ILE A 390 -1.19 -29.40 54.55
N LEU A 391 -0.81 -29.11 53.30
CA LEU A 391 0.03 -29.95 52.45
C LEU A 391 1.49 -29.52 52.66
N ARG A 392 2.40 -30.44 53.01
CA ARG A 392 3.79 -30.15 53.39
C ARG A 392 4.82 -31.05 52.71
N LEU A 393 5.92 -30.46 52.26
CA LEU A 393 7.08 -31.17 51.73
C LEU A 393 8.32 -30.79 52.55
N GLU A 394 8.89 -31.75 53.27
CA GLU A 394 10.14 -31.56 54.04
C GLU A 394 11.41 -31.73 53.17
N ASN A 395 11.45 -31.02 52.04
CA ASN A 395 12.62 -30.99 51.16
C ASN A 395 13.25 -29.58 51.15
N PRO A 396 14.53 -29.43 51.53
CA PRO A 396 15.20 -28.12 51.60
C PRO A 396 15.58 -27.56 50.22
N LEU A 397 15.79 -28.41 49.21
CA LEU A 397 16.18 -27.99 47.86
C LEU A 397 15.00 -27.29 47.18
N LEU A 398 13.81 -27.92 47.23
CA LEU A 398 12.56 -27.32 46.74
C LEU A 398 12.18 -26.07 47.56
N ALA A 399 12.33 -26.12 48.90
CA ALA A 399 12.02 -24.99 49.75
C ALA A 399 12.91 -23.76 49.45
N GLU A 400 14.20 -23.95 49.11
CA GLU A 400 15.06 -22.83 48.68
C GLU A 400 14.84 -22.41 47.22
N PHE A 401 14.57 -23.34 46.29
CA PHE A 401 14.16 -22.98 44.93
C PHE A 401 12.97 -22.03 44.95
N VAL A 402 11.89 -22.42 45.64
CA VAL A 402 10.66 -21.61 45.70
C VAL A 402 10.90 -20.28 46.43
N ALA A 403 11.64 -20.30 47.54
CA ALA A 403 12.02 -19.10 48.29
C ALA A 403 12.82 -18.07 47.47
N LYS A 404 13.75 -18.52 46.63
CA LYS A 404 14.55 -17.64 45.77
C LYS A 404 13.81 -17.21 44.50
N TYR A 405 13.11 -18.14 43.86
CA TYR A 405 12.52 -17.92 42.54
C TYR A 405 11.21 -17.13 42.64
N PHE A 406 10.36 -17.42 43.63
CA PHE A 406 9.07 -16.75 43.83
C PHE A 406 9.04 -15.76 44.99
N GLY A 407 10.06 -15.71 45.86
CA GLY A 407 10.07 -14.93 47.11
C GLY A 407 9.66 -15.75 48.33
N THR A 408 9.72 -15.19 49.56
CA THR A 408 9.55 -15.96 50.82
C THR A 408 8.33 -15.59 51.64
N ASP A 409 8.05 -14.30 51.80
CA ASP A 409 6.91 -13.77 52.54
C ASP A 409 5.92 -13.05 51.62
N SER A 410 4.69 -12.81 52.10
CA SER A 410 3.63 -12.21 51.27
C SER A 410 4.03 -10.88 50.63
N SER A 411 4.87 -10.08 51.30
CA SER A 411 5.42 -8.81 50.82
C SER A 411 6.54 -8.93 49.78
N SER A 412 7.26 -10.05 49.74
CA SER A 412 8.40 -10.27 48.84
C SER A 412 8.09 -11.19 47.66
N LYS A 413 6.93 -11.86 47.66
CA LYS A 413 6.52 -12.73 46.55
C LYS A 413 6.39 -11.97 45.22
N ARG A 414 6.76 -12.60 44.10
CA ARG A 414 6.72 -12.09 42.71
C ARG A 414 6.40 -13.21 41.72
N ILE A 415 5.97 -12.84 40.51
CA ILE A 415 6.02 -13.74 39.35
C ILE A 415 7.35 -13.50 38.61
N PRO A 416 8.19 -14.54 38.39
CA PRO A 416 9.38 -14.47 37.53
C PRO A 416 9.05 -13.95 36.14
N LYS A 417 9.98 -13.22 35.50
CA LYS A 417 9.75 -12.62 34.16
C LYS A 417 9.42 -13.66 33.11
N GLU A 418 9.98 -14.84 33.25
CA GLU A 418 9.82 -16.02 32.40
C GLU A 418 8.43 -16.66 32.55
N LEU A 419 7.67 -16.24 33.57
CA LEU A 419 6.30 -16.68 33.87
C LEU A 419 5.25 -15.55 33.75
N ILE A 420 5.67 -14.33 33.44
CA ILE A 420 4.77 -13.21 33.12
C ILE A 420 4.04 -13.52 31.80
N GLY A 421 2.74 -13.86 31.92
CA GLY A 421 1.94 -14.42 30.83
C GLY A 421 1.29 -15.77 31.16
N SER A 422 1.69 -16.46 32.23
CA SER A 422 1.07 -17.71 32.65
C SER A 422 -0.34 -17.50 33.21
N LEU A 423 -1.36 -17.89 32.45
CA LEU A 423 -2.74 -17.94 32.95
C LEU A 423 -2.93 -19.03 34.00
N ASP A 424 -2.26 -20.17 33.85
CA ASP A 424 -2.41 -21.32 34.76
C ASP A 424 -1.83 -21.02 36.16
N LEU A 425 -0.73 -20.26 36.24
CA LEU A 425 -0.20 -19.72 37.51
C LEU A 425 -1.14 -18.68 38.13
N VAL A 426 -1.72 -17.79 37.32
CA VAL A 426 -2.70 -16.82 37.84
C VAL A 426 -4.00 -17.50 38.29
N LEU A 427 -4.43 -18.60 37.66
CA LEU A 427 -5.53 -19.44 38.18
C LEU A 427 -5.20 -19.93 39.59
N GLY A 428 -4.01 -20.51 39.83
CA GLY A 428 -3.61 -20.92 41.18
C GLY A 428 -3.62 -19.78 42.22
N ILE A 429 -3.32 -18.54 41.82
CA ILE A 429 -3.43 -17.35 42.71
C ILE A 429 -4.90 -16.91 42.91
N LEU A 430 -5.76 -17.14 41.92
CA LEU A 430 -7.20 -16.84 42.00
C LEU A 430 -7.97 -17.88 42.80
N ASP A 431 -7.57 -19.13 42.75
CA ASP A 431 -8.22 -20.21 43.49
C ASP A 431 -7.77 -20.24 44.96
N SER A 432 -6.77 -19.42 45.33
CA SER A 432 -6.36 -19.11 46.71
C SER A 432 -6.92 -17.77 47.22
N ASP A 433 -6.31 -16.64 46.85
CA ASP A 433 -6.67 -15.29 47.35
C ASP A 433 -7.88 -14.65 46.61
N GLY A 434 -8.44 -15.31 45.60
CA GLY A 434 -9.39 -14.72 44.65
C GLY A 434 -10.87 -14.80 45.08
N CYS A 435 -11.50 -13.64 45.24
CA CYS A 435 -12.92 -13.55 45.55
C CYS A 435 -13.77 -13.26 44.29
N VAL A 436 -14.65 -14.20 43.90
CA VAL A 436 -15.68 -13.97 42.87
C VAL A 436 -16.89 -13.27 43.50
N LEU A 437 -17.13 -12.01 43.12
CA LEU A 437 -18.29 -11.24 43.57
C LEU A 437 -19.57 -11.68 42.86
N LYS A 438 -20.75 -11.47 43.49
CA LYS A 438 -22.08 -11.74 42.91
C LYS A 438 -22.34 -11.08 41.54
N THR A 439 -21.55 -10.06 41.18
CA THR A 439 -21.57 -9.42 39.85
C THR A 439 -20.77 -10.17 38.78
N GLY A 440 -20.23 -11.36 39.10
CA GLY A 440 -19.27 -12.08 38.27
C GLY A 440 -17.96 -11.33 38.06
N ALA A 441 -17.55 -10.49 39.02
CA ALA A 441 -16.27 -9.77 38.96
C ALA A 441 -15.29 -10.39 39.95
N ILE A 442 -14.03 -10.54 39.54
CA ILE A 442 -12.97 -11.10 40.38
C ILE A 442 -12.26 -9.98 41.14
N LYS A 443 -11.99 -10.24 42.41
CA LYS A 443 -11.36 -9.33 43.36
C LYS A 443 -10.24 -10.08 44.11
N LEU A 444 -8.99 -9.74 43.80
CA LEU A 444 -7.83 -10.08 44.65
C LEU A 444 -7.58 -8.93 45.63
N VAL A 445 -7.17 -9.24 46.86
CA VAL A 445 -6.70 -8.24 47.83
C VAL A 445 -5.46 -8.77 48.54
N MET A 446 -4.32 -8.17 48.28
CA MET A 446 -3.01 -8.57 48.84
C MET A 446 -2.33 -7.38 49.52
N ASN A 447 -1.39 -7.63 50.41
CA ASN A 447 -0.52 -6.57 50.98
C ASN A 447 0.60 -6.13 50.00
N ASN A 448 0.79 -6.87 48.91
CA ASN A 448 1.87 -6.72 47.94
C ASN A 448 1.37 -6.07 46.64
N GLU A 449 1.79 -4.82 46.40
CA GLU A 449 1.44 -4.04 45.20
C GLU A 449 2.11 -4.60 43.94
N GLU A 450 3.35 -5.06 44.08
CA GLU A 450 4.19 -5.54 42.99
C GLU A 450 3.69 -6.87 42.42
N LEU A 451 3.33 -7.83 43.27
CA LEU A 451 2.72 -9.08 42.84
C LEU A 451 1.38 -8.85 42.12
N LEU A 452 0.58 -7.88 42.57
CA LEU A 452 -0.65 -7.50 41.87
C LEU A 452 -0.37 -6.75 40.54
N ASN A 453 0.79 -6.12 40.38
CA ASN A 453 1.26 -5.60 39.09
C ASN A 453 1.69 -6.74 38.15
N ASP A 454 2.41 -7.75 38.65
CA ASP A 454 2.81 -8.95 37.89
C ASP A 454 1.59 -9.74 37.36
N ILE A 455 0.60 -9.96 38.24
CA ILE A 455 -0.68 -10.60 37.91
C ILE A 455 -1.45 -9.76 36.89
N ARG A 456 -1.46 -8.41 37.05
CA ARG A 456 -2.06 -7.49 36.08
C ARG A 456 -1.39 -7.58 34.72
N GLU A 457 -0.06 -7.61 34.64
CA GLU A 457 0.66 -7.73 33.36
C GLU A 457 0.38 -9.08 32.69
N THR A 458 0.45 -10.17 33.44
CA THR A 458 0.12 -11.53 32.98
C THR A 458 -1.28 -11.63 32.38
N LEU A 459 -2.28 -11.03 33.04
CA LEU A 459 -3.65 -10.95 32.53
C LEU A 459 -3.74 -10.03 31.29
N MET A 460 -3.05 -8.89 31.30
CA MET A 460 -3.04 -7.92 30.20
C MET A 460 -2.38 -8.45 28.92
N LEU A 461 -1.28 -9.20 29.02
CA LEU A 461 -0.65 -9.92 27.90
C LEU A 461 -1.59 -10.97 27.30
N ASN A 462 -2.48 -11.53 28.11
CA ASN A 462 -3.55 -12.42 27.66
C ASN A 462 -4.84 -11.68 27.26
N GLY A 463 -4.82 -10.36 27.09
CA GLY A 463 -5.98 -9.57 26.67
C GLY A 463 -7.14 -9.57 27.68
N ILE A 464 -6.86 -9.91 28.94
CA ILE A 464 -7.78 -9.74 30.07
C ILE A 464 -7.45 -8.38 30.68
N ILE A 465 -8.40 -7.44 30.60
CA ILE A 465 -8.12 -6.04 30.91
C ILE A 465 -8.35 -5.78 32.40
N VAL A 466 -7.29 -5.39 33.09
CA VAL A 466 -7.29 -5.18 34.54
C VAL A 466 -6.76 -3.79 34.89
N ARG A 467 -7.49 -3.07 35.76
CA ARG A 467 -7.08 -1.75 36.25
C ARG A 467 -5.87 -1.88 37.17
N LYS A 468 -5.04 -0.82 37.29
CA LYS A 468 -3.91 -0.78 38.22
C LYS A 468 -4.38 -1.12 39.67
N PRO A 469 -3.57 -1.80 40.49
CA PRO A 469 -3.92 -2.12 41.87
C PRO A 469 -4.35 -0.86 42.63
N GLN A 470 -5.49 -0.94 43.34
CA GLN A 470 -6.01 0.17 44.11
C GLN A 470 -5.58 0.05 45.57
N LYS A 471 -4.79 1.01 46.04
CA LYS A 471 -4.41 1.14 47.45
C LYS A 471 -5.66 1.37 48.31
N ILE A 472 -5.88 0.49 49.29
CA ILE A 472 -6.99 0.53 50.23
C ILE A 472 -6.49 0.47 51.67
N LYS A 473 -7.28 1.00 52.61
CA LYS A 473 -7.11 0.73 54.03
C LYS A 473 -8.03 -0.42 54.43
N GLN A 474 -7.52 -1.38 55.19
CA GLN A 474 -8.28 -2.52 55.69
C GLN A 474 -8.11 -2.61 57.21
N SER A 475 -9.21 -2.86 57.92
CA SER A 475 -9.24 -3.12 59.36
C SER A 475 -9.39 -4.61 59.61
N LEU A 476 -8.57 -5.17 60.51
CA LEU A 476 -8.85 -6.48 61.07
C LEU A 476 -10.06 -6.39 62.01
N SER A 477 -10.96 -7.37 61.95
CA SER A 477 -12.04 -7.48 62.93
C SER A 477 -11.44 -7.64 64.32
N ASN A 478 -11.83 -6.73 65.24
CA ASN A 478 -11.41 -6.62 66.64
C ASN A 478 -10.08 -5.89 66.95
N GLU A 479 -9.38 -5.26 65.99
CA GLU A 479 -8.28 -4.32 66.32
C GLU A 479 -8.44 -2.94 65.63
N TYR A 480 -8.12 -1.86 66.37
CA TYR A 480 -8.05 -0.48 65.86
C TYR A 480 -6.88 -0.22 64.89
N ARG A 481 -6.26 -1.26 64.33
CA ARG A 481 -5.14 -1.16 63.39
C ARG A 481 -5.63 -1.23 61.95
N THR A 482 -5.52 -0.13 61.22
CA THR A 482 -5.67 -0.12 59.76
C THR A 482 -4.34 -0.40 59.09
N TYR A 483 -4.27 -1.44 58.25
CA TYR A 483 -3.11 -1.69 57.38
C TYR A 483 -3.39 -1.24 55.95
N THR A 484 -2.31 -1.07 55.18
CA THR A 484 -2.39 -0.88 53.73
C THR A 484 -2.54 -2.24 53.07
N ALA A 485 -3.54 -2.37 52.22
CA ALA A 485 -3.65 -3.46 51.26
C ALA A 485 -3.90 -2.88 49.86
N TYR A 486 -3.81 -3.72 48.85
CA TYR A 486 -3.96 -3.38 47.45
C TYR A 486 -5.01 -4.28 46.83
N ARG A 487 -5.90 -3.71 46.03
CA ARG A 487 -7.03 -4.43 45.41
C ARG A 487 -6.88 -4.45 43.90
N LEU A 488 -6.81 -5.65 43.33
CA LEU A 488 -6.93 -5.87 41.90
C LEU A 488 -8.36 -6.33 41.57
N HIS A 489 -8.96 -5.81 40.49
CA HIS A 489 -10.37 -6.04 40.20
C HIS A 489 -10.61 -6.25 38.69
N VAL A 490 -10.98 -7.48 38.32
CA VAL A 490 -11.31 -7.88 36.93
C VAL A 490 -12.83 -7.84 36.77
N SER A 491 -13.34 -6.82 36.08
CA SER A 491 -14.78 -6.53 36.07
C SER A 491 -15.39 -6.21 34.71
N THR A 492 -14.61 -6.20 33.62
CA THR A 492 -15.14 -5.94 32.26
C THR A 492 -15.89 -7.18 31.72
N PRO A 493 -17.02 -7.03 31.03
CA PRO A 493 -17.76 -8.18 30.47
C PRO A 493 -16.92 -9.10 29.57
N PHE A 494 -16.12 -8.53 28.66
CA PHE A 494 -15.23 -9.28 27.77
C PHE A 494 -14.16 -10.07 28.55
N SER A 495 -13.61 -9.47 29.60
CA SER A 495 -12.68 -10.16 30.50
C SER A 495 -13.38 -11.26 31.32
N LYS A 496 -14.67 -11.11 31.67
CA LYS A 496 -15.43 -12.17 32.34
C LYS A 496 -15.65 -13.37 31.42
N GLU A 497 -16.10 -13.16 30.19
CA GLU A 497 -16.34 -14.25 29.22
C GLU A 497 -15.06 -15.07 29.00
N LYS A 498 -13.94 -14.38 28.74
CA LYS A 498 -12.64 -15.01 28.50
C LYS A 498 -12.07 -15.74 29.73
N LEU A 499 -12.30 -15.20 30.93
CA LEU A 499 -11.80 -15.78 32.19
C LEU A 499 -12.75 -16.88 32.71
N VAL A 500 -14.05 -16.80 32.44
CA VAL A 500 -14.99 -17.93 32.62
C VAL A 500 -14.57 -19.11 31.74
N GLY A 501 -14.19 -18.89 30.48
CA GLY A 501 -13.65 -19.95 29.60
C GLY A 501 -12.30 -20.55 30.03
N LEU A 502 -11.67 -20.01 31.09
CA LEU A 502 -10.53 -20.60 31.78
C LEU A 502 -11.00 -21.36 33.04
N LEU A 503 -11.75 -20.69 33.94
CA LEU A 503 -12.29 -21.29 35.16
C LEU A 503 -13.21 -22.49 34.89
N SER A 504 -13.99 -22.48 33.80
CA SER A 504 -14.87 -23.58 33.40
C SER A 504 -14.15 -24.81 32.86
N LYS A 505 -12.80 -24.80 32.86
CA LYS A 505 -11.98 -26.01 32.64
C LYS A 505 -11.51 -26.65 33.93
N SER A 506 -11.70 -25.98 35.06
CA SER A 506 -11.25 -26.42 36.39
C SER A 506 -12.39 -26.59 37.39
N TYR A 507 -13.54 -25.92 37.19
CA TYR A 507 -14.69 -25.99 38.10
C TYR A 507 -16.02 -26.13 37.35
N ASP A 508 -16.89 -27.04 37.84
CA ASP A 508 -18.30 -27.19 37.42
C ASP A 508 -19.25 -26.60 38.49
N ASP A 509 -18.97 -25.36 38.90
CA ASP A 509 -19.61 -24.70 40.04
C ASP A 509 -20.72 -23.71 39.61
N ASN A 510 -21.82 -23.67 40.37
CA ASN A 510 -22.88 -22.66 40.34
C ASN A 510 -22.39 -21.19 40.29
N ARG A 511 -21.17 -20.90 40.76
CA ARG A 511 -20.43 -19.64 40.54
C ARG A 511 -20.46 -19.22 39.06
N ILE A 512 -20.23 -20.14 38.12
CA ILE A 512 -20.18 -19.88 36.67
C ILE A 512 -21.57 -19.54 36.10
N HIS A 513 -22.60 -20.26 36.52
CA HIS A 513 -24.00 -20.02 36.09
C HIS A 513 -24.48 -18.60 36.39
N ASN A 514 -24.00 -17.98 37.48
CA ASN A 514 -24.33 -16.60 37.83
C ASN A 514 -23.61 -15.55 36.95
N ILE A 515 -22.48 -15.91 36.32
CA ILE A 515 -21.74 -15.02 35.42
C ILE A 515 -22.39 -15.03 34.03
N LEU A 516 -22.73 -16.21 33.51
CA LEU A 516 -23.28 -16.40 32.17
C LEU A 516 -24.69 -15.81 31.98
N ASN A 517 -25.55 -15.84 33.01
CA ASN A 517 -26.93 -15.36 32.92
C ASN A 517 -27.08 -13.82 32.80
N ASN A 518 -26.00 -13.05 32.91
CA ASN A 518 -26.02 -11.59 32.73
C ASN A 518 -25.93 -11.23 31.24
N ASN A 519 -27.08 -11.22 30.55
CA ASN A 519 -27.24 -10.83 29.14
C ASN A 519 -26.43 -9.58 28.75
N LEU A 520 -25.39 -9.75 27.93
CA LEU A 520 -24.46 -8.69 27.50
C LEU A 520 -25.01 -7.80 26.38
N LYS A 521 -26.17 -7.15 26.62
CA LYS A 521 -26.61 -6.04 25.78
C LYS A 521 -25.62 -4.86 25.89
N GLY A 522 -25.33 -4.23 24.76
CA GLY A 522 -24.12 -3.42 24.56
C GLY A 522 -23.90 -2.31 25.60
N SER A 523 -22.68 -2.24 26.14
CA SER A 523 -22.28 -1.15 27.03
C SER A 523 -21.78 0.06 26.23
N THR A 524 -21.91 1.26 26.80
CA THR A 524 -21.42 2.52 26.20
C THR A 524 -19.88 2.68 26.24
N LYS A 525 -19.11 1.60 26.45
CA LYS A 525 -17.66 1.61 26.70
C LYS A 525 -16.83 0.75 25.72
N TYR A 526 -17.44 -0.25 25.08
CA TYR A 526 -16.80 -1.08 24.04
C TYR A 526 -17.78 -1.42 22.92
N LEU A 527 -17.23 -1.76 21.76
CA LEU A 527 -17.94 -2.35 20.63
C LEU A 527 -17.27 -3.68 20.26
N SER A 528 -18.07 -4.69 19.92
CA SER A 528 -17.61 -5.91 19.27
C SER A 528 -18.15 -5.92 17.84
N LYS A 529 -17.28 -6.22 16.86
CA LYS A 529 -17.63 -6.27 15.43
C LYS A 529 -16.79 -7.34 14.75
N ASN A 530 -17.43 -8.30 14.10
CA ASN A 530 -16.78 -9.40 13.35
C ASN A 530 -15.75 -10.21 14.18
N GLY A 531 -15.99 -10.40 15.48
CA GLY A 531 -15.07 -11.13 16.37
C GLY A 531 -13.85 -10.33 16.87
N GLU A 532 -13.81 -9.03 16.56
CA GLU A 532 -12.79 -8.06 16.98
C GLU A 532 -13.37 -7.04 17.97
N VAL A 533 -12.55 -6.58 18.91
CA VAL A 533 -12.96 -5.71 20.03
C VAL A 533 -12.41 -4.30 19.88
N TYR A 534 -13.23 -3.30 20.19
CA TYR A 534 -12.89 -1.88 20.10
C TYR A 534 -13.26 -1.16 21.41
N THR A 535 -12.30 -0.46 22.00
CA THR A 535 -12.40 0.29 23.27
C THR A 535 -12.64 1.78 23.03
N ARG A 536 -13.57 2.38 23.78
CA ARG A 536 -13.91 3.79 23.64
C ARG A 536 -12.83 4.69 24.26
N VAL A 537 -12.48 5.77 23.55
CA VAL A 537 -11.70 6.89 24.10
C VAL A 537 -12.41 7.48 25.32
N GLU A 538 -11.70 7.58 26.45
CA GLU A 538 -12.15 8.24 27.68
C GLU A 538 -11.70 9.70 27.74
N TYR A 539 -10.46 9.96 27.33
CA TYR A 539 -9.75 11.19 27.63
C TYR A 539 -8.66 11.44 26.59
N THR A 540 -8.53 12.71 26.20
CA THR A 540 -7.53 13.20 25.27
C THR A 540 -7.02 14.57 25.72
N GLU A 541 -5.71 14.76 25.59
CA GLU A 541 -4.95 15.87 26.13
C GLU A 541 -3.91 16.29 25.09
N ILE A 542 -3.80 17.60 24.84
CA ILE A 542 -2.71 18.16 24.03
C ILE A 542 -1.65 18.65 25.01
N ILE A 543 -0.41 18.22 24.81
CA ILE A 543 0.77 18.69 25.52
C ILE A 543 1.51 19.58 24.52
N GLU A 544 1.36 20.89 24.67
CA GLU A 544 1.80 21.87 23.68
C GLU A 544 3.33 22.08 23.72
N ASN A 545 3.94 22.38 22.57
CA ASN A 545 5.34 22.82 22.43
C ASN A 545 6.40 21.89 23.08
N VAL A 546 6.26 20.57 22.95
CA VAL A 546 7.19 19.61 23.56
C VAL A 546 8.38 19.31 22.66
N LYS A 547 9.59 19.50 23.20
CA LYS A 547 10.85 19.03 22.60
C LYS A 547 11.26 17.69 23.23
N THR A 548 11.28 16.60 22.45
CA THR A 548 11.55 15.24 22.95
C THR A 548 12.00 14.29 21.83
N LYS A 549 12.50 13.09 22.19
CA LYS A 549 12.77 12.01 21.25
C LYS A 549 11.51 11.20 20.97
N VAL A 550 11.26 10.90 19.69
CA VAL A 550 10.16 10.06 19.22
C VAL A 550 10.66 8.82 18.51
N TYR A 551 9.91 7.72 18.65
CA TYR A 551 10.30 6.35 18.32
C TYR A 551 9.27 5.69 17.39
N ASN A 552 9.71 4.69 16.63
CA ASN A 552 8.89 3.90 15.72
C ASN A 552 9.54 2.52 15.46
N LEU A 553 8.76 1.50 15.13
CA LEU A 553 9.26 0.16 14.77
C LEU A 553 8.91 -0.23 13.32
N SER A 554 9.56 -1.27 12.84
CA SER A 554 9.21 -1.99 11.62
C SER A 554 9.18 -3.49 11.91
N VAL A 555 8.28 -4.21 11.23
CA VAL A 555 8.11 -5.66 11.42
C VAL A 555 7.99 -6.36 10.08
N GLU A 556 8.40 -7.63 10.09
CA GLU A 556 8.60 -8.51 8.94
C GLU A 556 7.46 -8.46 7.90
N ASN A 557 6.27 -8.97 8.22
CA ASN A 557 5.22 -9.17 7.21
C ASN A 557 4.20 -8.01 7.12
N THR A 558 3.70 -7.50 8.26
CA THR A 558 2.53 -6.59 8.24
C THR A 558 2.87 -5.10 8.30
N HIS A 559 4.14 -4.72 8.56
CA HIS A 559 4.59 -3.33 8.74
C HIS A 559 3.72 -2.54 9.76
N SER A 560 3.27 -3.25 10.77
CA SER A 560 2.21 -2.90 11.71
C SER A 560 2.58 -3.52 13.04
N TYR A 561 2.48 -2.81 14.16
CA TYR A 561 2.82 -3.34 15.49
C TYR A 561 1.96 -2.69 16.57
N THR A 562 2.00 -3.20 17.79
CA THR A 562 1.05 -2.81 18.85
C THR A 562 1.72 -2.00 19.97
N VAL A 563 1.66 -0.66 19.86
CA VAL A 563 2.10 0.31 20.91
C VAL A 563 0.91 0.85 21.69
N ASN A 564 0.81 0.45 22.96
CA ASN A 564 -0.42 0.36 23.74
C ASN A 564 -1.62 -0.19 22.89
N GLY A 565 -1.34 -0.77 21.68
CA GLY A 565 -2.26 -0.94 20.54
C GLY A 565 -1.83 -0.85 18.99
N LEU A 566 -0.98 0.08 18.40
CA LEU A 566 -1.22 0.78 17.04
C LEU A 566 -0.02 1.11 15.96
N VAL A 567 -0.23 1.50 14.61
CA VAL A 567 0.51 1.13 13.25
C VAL A 567 1.02 2.23 12.14
N VAL A 568 1.34 2.00 10.79
CA VAL A 568 1.84 2.90 9.59
C VAL A 568 1.52 2.51 8.01
N HIS A 569 1.97 3.17 6.83
CA HIS A 569 1.99 2.79 5.28
C HIS A 569 2.30 3.94 4.10
N ASN A 570 2.34 3.76 2.69
CA ASN A 570 2.65 4.46 1.25
C ASN A 570 3.94 4.47 0.19
N CYS A 571 4.28 5.45 -0.73
CA CYS A 571 5.03 5.22 -2.08
C CYS A 571 6.23 6.11 -2.68
N TYR A 572 7.47 5.62 -3.09
CA TYR A 572 8.72 6.45 -3.46
C TYR A 572 9.80 5.92 -4.50
N VAL A 573 10.89 6.69 -4.84
CA VAL A 573 12.17 6.33 -5.57
C VAL A 573 13.45 6.38 -4.65
N MET A 574 14.62 5.84 -5.07
CA MET A 574 15.86 5.68 -4.27
C MET A 574 17.16 6.29 -4.86
N PRO A 575 18.22 6.52 -4.03
CA PRO A 575 19.58 6.84 -4.48
C PRO A 575 20.24 5.71 -5.29
N LYS A 576 21.27 6.07 -6.09
CA LYS A 576 22.27 5.13 -6.65
C LYS A 576 22.92 4.34 -5.52
N VAL A 577 23.06 3.01 -5.66
CA VAL A 577 23.57 2.16 -4.56
C VAL A 577 25.07 2.35 -4.39
N GLU A 578 25.52 2.79 -3.21
CA GLU A 578 26.96 2.96 -2.93
C GLU A 578 27.66 1.60 -2.79
N ASP A 579 28.95 1.55 -3.15
CA ASP A 579 29.75 0.33 -3.30
C ASP A 579 30.21 -0.32 -1.98
N ASN A 580 29.25 -0.63 -1.09
CA ASN A 580 29.45 -1.27 0.20
C ASN A 580 28.22 -2.10 0.63
N ILE A 581 28.44 -3.08 1.50
CA ILE A 581 27.41 -4.04 1.93
C ILE A 581 26.30 -3.33 2.72
N GLU A 582 26.68 -2.36 3.54
CA GLU A 582 25.78 -1.55 4.35
C GLU A 582 24.77 -0.82 3.45
N SER A 583 25.21 -0.12 2.40
CA SER A 583 24.35 0.57 1.44
C SER A 583 23.45 -0.37 0.63
N ILE A 584 23.95 -1.55 0.24
CA ILE A 584 23.17 -2.57 -0.48
C ILE A 584 21.98 -3.04 0.38
N PHE A 585 22.22 -3.38 1.65
CA PHE A 585 21.15 -3.86 2.53
C PHE A 585 20.28 -2.72 3.10
N ASP A 586 20.82 -1.52 3.30
CA ASP A 586 20.01 -0.33 3.61
C ASP A 586 19.09 0.03 2.44
N THR A 587 19.55 -0.08 1.19
CA THR A 587 18.71 0.05 0.00
C THR A 587 17.58 -0.96 0.03
N ALA A 588 17.85 -2.25 0.28
CA ALA A 588 16.81 -3.28 0.41
C ALA A 588 15.79 -2.96 1.54
N LYS A 589 16.25 -2.40 2.66
CA LYS A 589 15.41 -1.89 3.77
C LYS A 589 14.58 -0.67 3.35
N TYR A 590 15.12 0.26 2.57
CA TYR A 590 14.40 1.41 2.03
C TYR A 590 13.36 1.00 0.96
N LEU A 591 13.68 0.02 0.12
CA LEU A 591 12.74 -0.64 -0.80
C LEU A 591 11.59 -1.28 0.00
N ALA A 592 11.89 -2.15 0.97
CA ALA A 592 10.90 -2.84 1.77
C ALA A 592 9.97 -1.86 2.51
N ARG A 593 10.54 -0.82 3.13
CA ARG A 593 9.79 0.25 3.81
C ARG A 593 9.00 1.14 2.85
N THR A 594 9.28 1.06 1.54
CA THR A 594 8.52 1.74 0.49
C THR A 594 7.44 0.84 -0.13
N TYR A 595 7.69 -0.43 -0.42
CA TYR A 595 6.68 -1.33 -1.01
C TYR A 595 5.58 -1.72 -0.04
N SER A 596 5.95 -1.95 1.22
CA SER A 596 4.99 -2.28 2.30
C SER A 596 4.03 -1.15 2.53
N TYR A 597 4.61 0.04 2.48
CA TYR A 597 3.90 1.27 2.47
C TYR A 597 2.98 1.27 1.20
N GLY A 598 3.47 0.97 -0.01
CA GLY A 598 2.65 0.83 -1.24
C GLY A 598 3.32 1.23 -2.56
N GLY A 599 4.62 1.58 -2.54
CA GLY A 599 5.34 2.18 -3.65
C GLY A 599 5.60 1.29 -4.87
N GLY A 600 6.03 1.97 -5.92
CA GLY A 600 6.83 1.39 -6.98
C GLY A 600 8.05 2.28 -7.17
N VAL A 601 9.24 1.69 -7.24
CA VAL A 601 10.55 2.32 -6.99
C VAL A 601 11.46 2.23 -8.22
N GLY A 602 12.32 3.23 -8.40
CA GLY A 602 13.47 3.19 -9.31
C GLY A 602 14.77 3.03 -8.55
N LEU A 603 15.73 2.27 -9.09
CA LEU A 603 17.04 2.06 -8.49
C LEU A 603 18.14 1.84 -9.55
N THR A 604 19.24 2.59 -9.45
CA THR A 604 20.38 2.50 -10.35
C THR A 604 21.57 1.82 -9.67
N LEU A 605 22.15 0.82 -10.35
CA LEU A 605 23.20 -0.06 -9.81
C LEU A 605 24.62 0.28 -10.28
N SER A 606 24.78 1.26 -11.17
CA SER A 606 26.03 1.62 -11.86
C SER A 606 27.21 2.02 -10.97
N LYS A 607 26.97 2.22 -9.67
CA LYS A 607 28.00 2.48 -8.65
C LYS A 607 28.57 1.21 -8.01
N LEU A 608 27.94 0.04 -8.14
CA LEU A 608 28.42 -1.21 -7.54
C LEU A 608 29.57 -1.79 -8.37
N ARG A 609 30.69 -2.18 -7.74
CA ARG A 609 31.86 -2.67 -8.48
C ARG A 609 31.57 -3.96 -9.28
N PRO A 610 32.16 -4.12 -10.47
CA PRO A 610 31.88 -5.24 -11.37
C PRO A 610 32.41 -6.58 -10.85
N LYS A 611 31.87 -7.66 -11.40
CA LYS A 611 32.16 -9.07 -11.09
C LYS A 611 33.66 -9.36 -11.15
N GLY A 612 34.20 -9.96 -10.08
CA GLY A 612 35.62 -10.28 -9.97
C GLY A 612 36.52 -9.14 -9.47
N ALA A 613 36.02 -7.90 -9.33
CA ALA A 613 36.77 -6.81 -8.69
C ALA A 613 37.11 -7.15 -7.23
N LYS A 614 38.25 -6.64 -6.74
CA LYS A 614 38.78 -6.99 -5.40
C LYS A 614 37.90 -6.44 -4.28
N VAL A 615 37.82 -7.20 -3.18
CA VAL A 615 37.19 -6.78 -1.92
C VAL A 615 38.09 -7.12 -0.72
N ASN A 616 38.15 -6.22 0.26
CA ASN A 616 38.99 -6.36 1.46
C ASN A 616 38.31 -7.23 2.54
N ASN A 617 37.66 -8.32 2.14
CA ASN A 617 36.94 -9.24 3.02
C ASN A 617 37.25 -10.71 2.67
N ALA A 618 36.65 -11.66 3.40
CA ALA A 618 36.94 -13.09 3.26
C ALA A 618 36.70 -13.69 1.86
N ALA A 619 35.90 -13.05 0.98
CA ALA A 619 35.66 -13.52 -0.38
C ALA A 619 36.78 -13.16 -1.36
N SER A 620 37.64 -12.18 -1.04
CA SER A 620 38.71 -11.60 -1.89
C SER A 620 38.25 -10.91 -3.19
N THR A 621 37.19 -11.37 -3.84
CA THR A 621 36.55 -10.71 -5.01
C THR A 621 35.02 -10.68 -4.87
N THR A 622 34.35 -9.79 -5.63
CA THR A 622 32.89 -9.65 -5.63
C THR A 622 32.17 -10.52 -6.66
N THR A 623 30.89 -10.77 -6.43
CA THR A 623 29.94 -11.39 -7.39
C THR A 623 29.40 -10.42 -8.44
N GLY A 624 29.66 -9.10 -8.32
CA GLY A 624 29.29 -8.07 -9.30
C GLY A 624 27.93 -7.43 -9.07
N ALA A 625 27.68 -6.30 -9.75
CA ALA A 625 26.48 -5.47 -9.58
C ALA A 625 25.18 -6.24 -9.85
N VAL A 626 25.18 -7.03 -10.93
CA VAL A 626 24.04 -7.84 -11.39
C VAL A 626 23.59 -8.87 -10.33
N SER A 627 24.51 -9.39 -9.51
CA SER A 627 24.18 -10.39 -8.50
C SER A 627 23.22 -9.88 -7.40
N PHE A 628 23.16 -8.57 -7.18
CA PHE A 628 22.25 -7.95 -6.19
C PHE A 628 20.84 -7.67 -6.75
N MET A 629 20.62 -7.83 -8.06
CA MET A 629 19.30 -7.63 -8.68
C MET A 629 18.26 -8.63 -8.13
N ASP A 630 18.67 -9.87 -7.86
CA ASP A 630 17.79 -10.91 -7.27
C ASP A 630 17.31 -10.51 -5.86
N LEU A 631 18.16 -9.88 -5.03
CA LEU A 631 17.77 -9.36 -3.71
C LEU A 631 16.66 -8.31 -3.83
N TYR A 632 16.84 -7.31 -4.69
CA TYR A 632 15.88 -6.23 -4.85
C TYR A 632 14.57 -6.70 -5.50
N SER A 633 14.64 -7.61 -6.48
CA SER A 633 13.45 -8.26 -7.06
C SER A 633 12.70 -9.09 -6.01
N MET A 634 13.40 -9.90 -5.21
CA MET A 634 12.79 -10.69 -4.13
C MET A 634 12.05 -9.80 -3.11
N VAL A 635 12.69 -8.72 -2.62
CA VAL A 635 12.07 -7.75 -1.71
C VAL A 635 10.82 -7.10 -2.33
N THR A 636 10.81 -6.89 -3.64
CA THR A 636 9.66 -6.35 -4.38
C THR A 636 8.51 -7.35 -4.49
N GLY A 637 8.81 -8.64 -4.65
CA GLY A 637 7.82 -9.71 -4.73
C GLY A 637 7.18 -10.11 -3.40
N LEU A 638 7.94 -10.01 -2.30
CA LEU A 638 7.48 -10.36 -0.95
C LEU A 638 6.41 -9.40 -0.39
N ILE A 639 6.26 -8.20 -0.96
CA ILE A 639 5.58 -7.09 -0.30
C ILE A 639 4.59 -6.40 -1.26
N GLY A 640 3.33 -6.24 -0.83
CA GLY A 640 2.29 -5.61 -1.65
C GLY A 640 1.00 -5.24 -0.90
N MET A 641 0.10 -4.58 -1.63
CA MET A 641 -1.21 -4.11 -1.17
C MET A 641 -2.35 -4.98 -1.74
N ARG A 642 -3.59 -4.80 -1.24
CA ARG A 642 -4.79 -5.41 -1.83
C ARG A 642 -4.87 -5.12 -3.34
N GLY A 643 -4.74 -6.16 -4.17
CA GLY A 643 -4.84 -6.05 -5.63
C GLY A 643 -3.67 -5.37 -6.33
N ARG A 644 -2.54 -5.11 -5.65
CA ARG A 644 -1.32 -4.50 -6.23
C ARG A 644 -0.06 -5.09 -5.59
N ARG A 645 0.83 -5.65 -6.40
CA ARG A 645 2.19 -6.02 -5.97
C ARG A 645 3.07 -4.76 -5.89
N GLY A 646 4.23 -4.86 -5.23
CA GLY A 646 5.32 -3.89 -5.46
C GLY A 646 5.76 -3.87 -6.94
N ALA A 647 6.46 -2.81 -7.33
CA ALA A 647 7.02 -2.68 -8.68
C ALA A 647 8.38 -1.97 -8.60
N LEU A 648 9.35 -2.43 -9.40
CA LEU A 648 10.72 -1.93 -9.40
C LEU A 648 11.19 -1.63 -10.83
N MET A 649 12.00 -0.59 -11.02
CA MET A 649 12.91 -0.44 -12.15
C MET A 649 14.34 -0.64 -11.64
N LEU A 650 15.13 -1.43 -12.36
CA LEU A 650 16.58 -1.53 -12.17
C LEU A 650 17.29 -0.95 -13.39
N ASN A 651 18.25 -0.05 -13.15
CA ASN A 651 19.04 0.60 -14.19
C ASN A 651 20.53 0.31 -14.05
N LEU A 652 21.22 0.22 -15.18
CA LEU A 652 22.67 0.14 -15.27
C LEU A 652 23.17 0.98 -16.46
N ASP A 653 24.30 1.66 -16.28
CA ASP A 653 24.91 2.50 -17.32
C ASP A 653 25.66 1.64 -18.34
N VAL A 654 25.57 1.99 -19.63
CA VAL A 654 26.16 1.21 -20.73
C VAL A 654 27.69 1.10 -20.66
N THR A 655 28.36 2.01 -19.94
CA THR A 655 29.79 1.98 -19.61
C THR A 655 30.18 0.89 -18.60
N HIS A 656 29.22 0.29 -17.89
CA HIS A 656 29.54 -0.59 -16.76
C HIS A 656 30.08 -1.96 -17.23
N PRO A 657 31.20 -2.49 -16.69
CA PRO A 657 31.77 -3.75 -17.18
C PRO A 657 30.87 -5.00 -17.11
N ASP A 658 29.91 -5.04 -16.16
CA ASP A 658 28.89 -6.10 -16.05
C ASP A 658 27.69 -5.92 -17.02
N ILE A 659 27.69 -4.94 -17.94
CA ILE A 659 26.51 -4.60 -18.78
C ILE A 659 25.98 -5.79 -19.60
N GLU A 660 26.86 -6.71 -20.03
CA GLU A 660 26.42 -7.91 -20.74
C GLU A 660 25.66 -8.91 -19.86
N ASP A 661 26.13 -9.11 -18.62
CA ASP A 661 25.46 -9.95 -17.62
C ASP A 661 24.10 -9.31 -17.24
N PHE A 662 24.00 -7.97 -17.22
CA PHE A 662 22.76 -7.23 -16.96
C PHE A 662 21.74 -7.36 -18.10
N ILE A 663 22.18 -7.28 -19.35
CA ILE A 663 21.32 -7.44 -20.53
C ILE A 663 20.75 -8.87 -20.58
N ASP A 664 21.57 -9.90 -20.32
CA ASP A 664 21.15 -11.30 -20.46
C ASP A 664 20.37 -11.85 -19.24
N ILE A 665 20.34 -11.15 -18.09
CA ILE A 665 19.85 -11.68 -16.80
C ILE A 665 18.42 -12.24 -16.83
N LYS A 666 17.57 -11.71 -17.73
CA LYS A 666 16.17 -12.10 -17.86
C LYS A 666 15.88 -13.24 -18.85
N ASN A 667 16.89 -13.73 -19.57
CA ASN A 667 16.72 -14.98 -20.34
C ASN A 667 16.42 -16.18 -19.42
N ASP A 668 16.85 -16.10 -18.15
CA ASP A 668 16.33 -16.95 -17.09
C ASP A 668 14.98 -16.41 -16.59
N LEU A 669 13.89 -17.02 -17.08
CA LEU A 669 12.51 -16.70 -16.72
C LEU A 669 12.19 -16.84 -15.21
N THR A 670 13.08 -17.42 -14.41
CA THR A 670 12.91 -17.51 -12.94
C THR A 670 13.45 -16.28 -12.20
N LYS A 671 14.35 -15.51 -12.82
CA LYS A 671 15.04 -14.35 -12.24
C LYS A 671 14.32 -13.03 -12.52
N ILE A 672 14.58 -12.05 -11.64
CA ILE A 672 14.16 -10.64 -11.78
C ILE A 672 12.66 -10.47 -12.11
N THR A 673 11.82 -11.36 -11.56
CA THR A 673 10.39 -11.50 -11.88
C THR A 673 9.48 -10.37 -11.35
N TYR A 674 10.02 -9.43 -10.56
CA TYR A 674 9.26 -8.32 -9.96
C TYR A 674 9.83 -6.92 -10.27
N ALA A 675 10.86 -6.83 -11.12
CA ALA A 675 11.39 -5.56 -11.63
C ALA A 675 11.27 -5.50 -13.16
N ASN A 676 11.18 -4.28 -13.71
CA ASN A 676 11.58 -3.98 -15.08
C ASN A 676 13.09 -3.65 -15.08
N ILE A 677 13.78 -3.88 -16.19
CA ILE A 677 15.19 -3.50 -16.39
C ILE A 677 15.34 -2.60 -17.62
N SER A 678 16.19 -1.58 -17.53
CA SER A 678 16.55 -0.72 -18.67
C SER A 678 18.00 -0.26 -18.60
N VAL A 679 18.65 -0.14 -19.76
CA VAL A 679 20.02 0.37 -19.88
C VAL A 679 20.00 1.90 -20.00
N ASN A 680 20.84 2.58 -19.23
CA ASN A 680 21.12 4.00 -19.41
C ASN A 680 22.21 4.14 -20.48
N VAL A 681 21.88 4.67 -21.64
CA VAL A 681 22.77 4.80 -22.80
C VAL A 681 23.20 6.26 -22.97
N ASP A 682 24.48 6.49 -23.22
CA ASP A 682 25.02 7.82 -23.55
C ASP A 682 25.12 8.03 -25.07
N ASP A 683 25.15 9.29 -25.50
CA ASP A 683 25.17 9.64 -26.93
C ASP A 683 26.42 9.10 -27.62
N LYS A 684 27.55 9.01 -26.90
CA LYS A 684 28.81 8.42 -27.38
C LYS A 684 28.66 6.96 -27.77
N PHE A 685 27.89 6.17 -27.01
CA PHE A 685 27.60 4.78 -27.36
C PHE A 685 26.78 4.72 -28.66
N MET A 686 25.77 5.59 -28.80
CA MET A 686 24.94 5.63 -30.01
C MET A 686 25.71 6.11 -31.24
N GLU A 687 26.61 7.09 -31.10
CA GLU A 687 27.58 7.48 -32.14
C GLU A 687 28.48 6.30 -32.52
N ALA A 688 29.07 5.59 -31.55
CA ALA A 688 29.92 4.44 -31.81
C ALA A 688 29.16 3.26 -32.46
N VAL A 689 27.88 3.05 -32.11
CA VAL A 689 26.98 2.07 -32.76
C VAL A 689 26.70 2.43 -34.23
N LYS A 690 26.57 3.73 -34.52
CA LYS A 690 26.31 4.28 -35.86
C LYS A 690 27.56 4.26 -36.75
N ASN A 691 28.73 4.51 -36.17
CA ASN A 691 30.03 4.49 -36.85
C ASN A 691 30.67 3.08 -36.92
N ASN A 692 30.16 2.11 -36.15
CA ASN A 692 30.74 0.78 -35.92
C ASN A 692 32.15 0.83 -35.29
N GLU A 693 32.27 1.58 -34.20
CA GLU A 693 33.53 1.84 -33.48
C GLU A 693 33.66 0.99 -32.20
N GLU A 694 34.86 1.02 -31.59
CA GLU A 694 35.08 0.46 -30.26
C GLU A 694 34.55 1.40 -29.18
N TYR A 695 33.83 0.85 -28.20
CA TYR A 695 33.41 1.56 -26.99
C TYR A 695 34.16 1.01 -25.77
N GLU A 696 34.44 1.86 -24.78
CA GLU A 696 35.17 1.48 -23.56
C GLU A 696 34.21 1.30 -22.39
N LEU A 697 34.12 0.06 -21.89
CA LEU A 697 33.52 -0.21 -20.58
C LEU A 697 34.57 0.12 -19.51
N TYR A 698 34.22 0.93 -18.52
CA TYR A 698 35.13 1.43 -17.49
C TYR A 698 34.48 1.46 -16.11
N PHE A 699 35.23 1.05 -15.09
CA PHE A 699 34.87 1.23 -13.68
C PHE A 699 36.11 1.49 -12.82
N LYS A 700 35.99 2.39 -11.84
CA LYS A 700 37.04 2.69 -10.85
C LYS A 700 36.56 2.39 -9.43
N VAL A 701 37.22 1.43 -8.78
CA VAL A 701 36.90 0.99 -7.42
C VAL A 701 37.59 1.92 -6.42
N GLU A 702 36.93 3.00 -6.01
CA GLU A 702 37.52 4.02 -5.12
C GLU A 702 38.08 3.45 -3.79
N ALA A 703 37.50 2.36 -3.28
CA ALA A 703 37.96 1.69 -2.05
C ALA A 703 39.31 0.93 -2.19
N THR A 704 39.79 0.70 -3.41
CA THR A 704 41.04 -0.06 -3.67
C THR A 704 41.98 0.65 -4.66
N GLY A 705 41.51 1.67 -5.38
CA GLY A 705 42.22 2.26 -6.52
C GLY A 705 42.31 1.34 -7.73
N GLU A 706 41.48 0.29 -7.80
CA GLU A 706 41.46 -0.64 -8.92
C GLU A 706 40.64 -0.08 -10.09
N GLU A 707 41.29 0.09 -11.24
CA GLU A 707 40.65 0.53 -12.48
C GLU A 707 40.46 -0.68 -13.41
N ILE A 708 39.23 -0.81 -13.93
CA ILE A 708 38.77 -1.96 -14.71
C ILE A 708 38.26 -1.41 -16.03
N SER A 709 39.05 -1.58 -17.10
CA SER A 709 38.71 -1.19 -18.47
C SER A 709 38.57 -2.43 -19.36
N ARG A 710 37.57 -2.41 -20.26
CA ARG A 710 37.38 -3.39 -21.34
C ARG A 710 36.78 -2.71 -22.56
N LYS A 711 37.55 -2.65 -23.65
CA LYS A 711 37.00 -2.30 -24.97
C LYS A 711 36.13 -3.41 -25.52
N ILE A 712 35.08 -3.01 -26.23
CA ILE A 712 34.12 -3.85 -26.95
C ILE A 712 33.80 -3.20 -28.30
N ASN A 713 33.27 -3.94 -29.28
CA ASN A 713 32.59 -3.32 -30.41
C ASN A 713 31.22 -2.80 -29.94
N ALA A 714 30.89 -1.55 -30.26
CA ALA A 714 29.64 -0.92 -29.80
C ALA A 714 28.40 -1.59 -30.43
N ARG A 715 28.48 -1.94 -31.72
CA ARG A 715 27.38 -2.55 -32.46
C ARG A 715 27.05 -3.95 -31.94
N ASP A 716 28.04 -4.78 -31.60
CA ASP A 716 27.82 -6.10 -31.01
C ASP A 716 27.02 -6.04 -29.69
N LEU A 717 27.33 -5.08 -28.80
CA LEU A 717 26.57 -4.89 -27.56
C LEU A 717 25.16 -4.36 -27.82
N TYR A 718 25.01 -3.47 -28.82
CA TYR A 718 23.71 -2.95 -29.22
C TYR A 718 22.80 -4.02 -29.83
N SER A 719 23.33 -4.86 -30.73
CA SER A 719 22.65 -6.03 -31.28
C SER A 719 22.31 -7.06 -30.19
N LYS A 720 23.17 -7.23 -29.17
CA LYS A 720 22.86 -8.05 -27.98
C LYS A 720 21.66 -7.47 -27.20
N LEU A 721 21.60 -6.16 -27.00
CA LEU A 721 20.50 -5.47 -26.33
C LEU A 721 19.19 -5.60 -27.14
N ALA A 722 19.21 -5.25 -28.42
CA ALA A 722 18.10 -5.38 -29.35
C ALA A 722 17.54 -6.81 -29.40
N LYS A 723 18.42 -7.82 -29.51
CA LYS A 723 18.05 -9.24 -29.52
C LYS A 723 17.46 -9.70 -28.19
N ASN A 724 17.95 -9.22 -27.04
CA ASN A 724 17.35 -9.52 -25.75
C ASN A 724 15.93 -8.94 -25.64
N ASN A 725 15.75 -7.67 -26.02
CA ASN A 725 14.42 -7.06 -26.05
C ASN A 725 13.47 -7.82 -27.01
N TRP A 726 13.92 -8.13 -28.22
CA TRP A 726 13.15 -8.91 -29.21
C TRP A 726 12.66 -10.27 -28.66
N ASN A 727 13.43 -10.90 -27.76
CA ASN A 727 13.07 -12.16 -27.09
C ASN A 727 12.19 -11.96 -25.86
N MET A 728 12.42 -10.92 -25.05
CA MET A 728 11.93 -10.81 -23.66
C MET A 728 11.05 -9.57 -23.37
N ALA A 729 10.92 -8.65 -24.33
CA ALA A 729 10.46 -7.27 -24.20
C ALA A 729 11.27 -6.40 -23.21
N GLU A 730 12.45 -6.86 -22.78
CA GLU A 730 13.39 -6.17 -21.89
C GLU A 730 14.84 -6.57 -22.24
N PRO A 731 15.86 -5.73 -21.95
CA PRO A 731 15.77 -4.40 -21.36
C PRO A 731 15.14 -3.35 -22.30
N GLY A 732 14.63 -2.26 -21.72
CA GLY A 732 14.36 -1.01 -22.46
C GLY A 732 15.61 -0.13 -22.55
N ILE A 733 15.53 0.98 -23.30
CA ILE A 733 16.59 1.99 -23.37
C ILE A 733 16.13 3.32 -22.76
N LEU A 734 17.02 3.94 -21.99
CA LEU A 734 16.90 5.31 -21.50
C LEU A 734 18.09 6.10 -22.06
N PHE A 735 17.81 7.20 -22.77
CA PHE A 735 18.82 8.06 -23.37
C PHE A 735 19.26 9.08 -22.33
N LYS A 736 20.38 8.78 -21.67
CA LYS A 736 20.80 9.43 -20.42
C LYS A 736 21.09 10.91 -20.61
N ASP A 737 21.87 11.26 -21.63
CA ASP A 737 22.24 12.65 -21.88
C ASP A 737 21.01 13.51 -22.23
N ARG A 738 19.98 12.92 -22.87
CA ARG A 738 18.69 13.57 -23.13
C ARG A 738 17.80 13.70 -21.90
N ILE A 739 17.86 12.75 -20.96
CA ILE A 739 17.23 12.87 -19.64
C ILE A 739 17.86 14.02 -18.84
N ASP A 740 19.19 14.09 -18.81
CA ASP A 740 19.93 15.04 -17.98
C ASP A 740 19.99 16.47 -18.56
N SER A 741 19.72 16.66 -19.86
CA SER A 741 19.76 17.97 -20.53
C SER A 741 18.39 18.62 -20.81
N TRP A 742 17.31 17.84 -20.97
CA TRP A 742 16.01 18.37 -21.43
C TRP A 742 14.98 18.57 -20.31
N HIS A 743 15.35 19.29 -19.25
CA HIS A 743 14.46 19.59 -18.12
C HIS A 743 14.78 20.96 -17.51
N LEU A 744 13.91 21.46 -16.63
CA LEU A 744 14.02 22.80 -16.05
C LEU A 744 15.30 23.01 -15.21
N MET A 745 15.82 21.95 -14.58
CA MET A 745 16.99 22.02 -13.70
C MET A 745 18.32 21.72 -14.43
N SER A 746 18.37 21.69 -15.77
CA SER A 746 19.53 21.19 -16.54
C SER A 746 20.86 21.88 -16.22
N GLU A 747 20.82 23.19 -15.95
CA GLU A 747 22.02 23.99 -15.69
C GLU A 747 22.43 24.01 -14.20
N ASP A 748 21.63 23.42 -13.30
CA ASP A 748 21.94 23.39 -11.87
C ASP A 748 22.92 22.25 -11.55
N LYS A 749 24.19 22.62 -11.40
CA LYS A 749 25.31 21.74 -11.08
C LYS A 749 25.23 21.06 -9.70
N SER A 750 24.21 21.38 -8.89
CA SER A 750 23.89 20.69 -7.63
C SER A 750 22.76 19.66 -7.75
N PHE A 751 22.11 19.58 -8.91
CA PHE A 751 21.04 18.63 -9.23
C PHE A 751 21.57 17.46 -10.06
N GLU A 752 21.10 16.24 -9.77
CA GLU A 752 21.20 15.11 -10.68
C GLU A 752 19.98 14.20 -10.55
N TYR A 753 19.59 13.54 -11.65
CA TYR A 753 18.67 12.41 -11.58
C TYR A 753 19.42 11.17 -11.05
N SER A 754 18.78 10.46 -10.12
CA SER A 754 19.29 9.24 -9.51
C SER A 754 18.97 8.01 -10.36
N GLY A 755 17.79 8.01 -11.00
CA GLY A 755 17.27 6.98 -11.89
C GLY A 755 15.82 7.30 -12.29
N VAL A 756 15.12 6.35 -12.91
CA VAL A 756 13.69 6.51 -13.28
C VAL A 756 12.78 5.56 -12.50
N ASN A 757 11.53 5.93 -12.31
CA ASN A 757 10.49 5.10 -11.69
C ASN A 757 10.13 3.83 -12.53
N PRO A 758 9.30 2.89 -12.01
CA PRO A 758 8.97 1.62 -12.69
C PRO A 758 8.45 1.67 -14.14
N CYS A 759 7.91 2.80 -14.59
CA CYS A 759 7.34 2.96 -15.94
C CYS A 759 8.06 4.04 -16.77
N ALA A 760 9.20 4.55 -16.27
CA ALA A 760 10.10 5.51 -16.91
C ALA A 760 9.52 6.90 -17.27
N GLU A 761 8.32 7.26 -16.80
CA GLU A 761 7.74 8.60 -16.99
C GLU A 761 8.26 9.64 -15.98
N GLU A 762 8.87 9.19 -14.87
CA GLU A 762 9.41 10.04 -13.80
C GLU A 762 10.91 9.74 -13.58
N PRO A 763 11.82 10.47 -14.25
CA PRO A 763 13.19 10.65 -13.80
C PRO A 763 13.16 11.39 -12.46
N LEU A 764 13.84 10.86 -11.44
CA LEU A 764 13.77 11.40 -10.08
C LEU A 764 15.15 11.46 -9.42
N PRO A 765 15.43 12.50 -8.63
CA PRO A 765 16.64 12.59 -7.81
C PRO A 765 16.62 11.55 -6.68
N ALA A 766 17.73 11.44 -5.94
CA ALA A 766 17.82 10.53 -4.81
C ALA A 766 16.68 10.79 -3.80
N PHE A 767 15.93 9.76 -3.44
CA PHE A 767 14.73 9.84 -2.58
C PHE A 767 13.55 10.67 -3.16
N GLY A 768 13.59 11.05 -4.43
CA GLY A 768 12.52 11.78 -5.10
C GLY A 768 11.18 11.02 -5.15
N SER A 769 10.10 11.76 -5.35
CA SER A 769 8.78 11.21 -5.67
C SER A 769 7.89 12.28 -6.29
N CYS A 770 6.93 11.85 -7.10
CA CYS A 770 6.06 12.73 -7.85
C CYS A 770 4.57 12.36 -7.67
N ASN A 771 3.70 13.37 -7.70
CA ASN A 771 2.25 13.22 -7.72
C ASN A 771 1.73 13.33 -9.15
N LEU A 772 1.04 12.28 -9.61
CA LEU A 772 0.65 12.13 -11.01
C LEU A 772 -0.86 12.38 -11.23
N SER A 773 -1.22 13.04 -12.33
CA SER A 773 -2.61 13.11 -12.83
C SER A 773 -2.64 13.29 -14.35
N SER A 774 -3.79 13.05 -14.98
CA SER A 774 -3.91 13.05 -16.45
C SER A 774 -5.18 13.76 -16.94
N ILE A 775 -5.02 14.59 -17.96
CA ILE A 775 -6.11 15.26 -18.70
C ILE A 775 -6.56 14.35 -19.85
N ASN A 776 -7.87 14.10 -19.98
CA ASN A 776 -8.44 13.34 -21.09
C ASN A 776 -8.69 14.28 -22.28
N LEU A 777 -7.75 14.33 -23.23
CA LEU A 777 -7.81 15.24 -24.38
C LEU A 777 -9.08 15.08 -25.22
N SER A 778 -9.60 13.85 -25.28
CA SER A 778 -10.79 13.54 -26.07
C SER A 778 -12.07 14.24 -25.59
N GLU A 779 -12.13 14.70 -24.33
CA GLU A 779 -13.26 15.45 -23.76
C GLU A 779 -13.13 16.97 -23.95
N PHE A 780 -12.18 17.42 -24.77
CA PHE A 780 -12.05 18.80 -25.23
C PHE A 780 -12.40 18.97 -26.72
N VAL A 781 -12.85 17.91 -27.39
CA VAL A 781 -13.34 17.98 -28.78
C VAL A 781 -14.80 18.43 -28.82
N LYS A 782 -15.06 19.59 -29.41
CA LYS A 782 -16.40 20.05 -29.83
C LYS A 782 -16.84 19.29 -31.07
N ASN A 783 -18.15 19.10 -31.24
CA ASN A 783 -18.77 18.47 -32.42
C ASN A 783 -18.10 17.15 -32.87
N PRO A 784 -17.77 16.21 -31.95
CA PRO A 784 -16.97 15.04 -32.28
C PRO A 784 -17.61 14.17 -33.35
N PHE A 785 -16.80 13.52 -34.17
CA PHE A 785 -17.21 12.69 -35.31
C PHE A 785 -17.99 13.48 -36.38
N THR A 786 -17.59 14.73 -36.65
CA THR A 786 -18.17 15.56 -37.73
C THR A 786 -17.09 16.41 -38.39
N LYS A 787 -17.35 16.88 -39.62
CA LYS A 787 -16.50 17.87 -40.33
C LYS A 787 -16.37 19.25 -39.65
N TYR A 788 -17.03 19.45 -38.50
CA TYR A 788 -16.94 20.66 -37.69
C TYR A 788 -16.30 20.37 -36.32
N ALA A 789 -15.65 19.21 -36.17
CA ALA A 789 -14.94 18.83 -34.97
C ALA A 789 -13.72 19.73 -34.74
N ARG A 790 -13.50 20.16 -33.50
CA ARG A 790 -12.36 21.03 -33.14
C ARG A 790 -12.01 20.94 -31.64
N PHE A 791 -10.76 21.19 -31.30
CA PHE A 791 -10.28 21.21 -29.92
C PHE A 791 -10.63 22.53 -29.20
N GLU A 792 -11.08 22.46 -27.95
CA GLU A 792 -11.45 23.60 -27.10
C GLU A 792 -10.29 24.02 -26.18
N PHE A 793 -9.32 24.76 -26.75
CA PHE A 793 -8.16 25.28 -26.02
C PHE A 793 -8.54 26.05 -24.75
N GLU A 794 -9.58 26.89 -24.77
CA GLU A 794 -10.04 27.62 -23.60
C GLU A 794 -10.41 26.74 -22.39
N SER A 795 -11.08 25.60 -22.62
CA SER A 795 -11.41 24.68 -21.53
C SER A 795 -10.20 23.86 -21.12
N PHE A 796 -9.27 23.60 -22.05
CA PHE A 796 -8.03 22.88 -21.79
C PHE A 796 -7.05 23.69 -20.93
N ILE A 797 -6.83 24.97 -21.25
CA ILE A 797 -6.02 25.91 -20.44
C ILE A 797 -6.52 25.94 -18.98
N LYS A 798 -7.83 26.15 -18.81
CA LYS A 798 -8.49 26.13 -17.49
C LYS A 798 -8.34 24.77 -16.78
N MET A 799 -8.18 23.66 -17.51
CA MET A 799 -7.89 22.34 -16.94
C MET A 799 -6.42 22.19 -16.52
N VAL A 800 -5.48 22.73 -17.31
CA VAL A 800 -4.03 22.73 -16.98
C VAL A 800 -3.78 23.49 -15.68
N HIS A 801 -4.33 24.70 -15.54
CA HIS A 801 -4.25 25.50 -14.30
C HIS A 801 -4.76 24.73 -13.09
N ASN A 802 -5.99 24.20 -13.18
CA ASN A 802 -6.60 23.41 -12.10
C ASN A 802 -5.80 22.13 -11.81
N GLY A 803 -5.17 21.50 -12.81
CA GLY A 803 -4.30 20.34 -12.64
C GLY A 803 -3.03 20.65 -11.85
N VAL A 804 -2.33 21.75 -12.17
CA VAL A 804 -1.13 22.20 -11.44
C VAL A 804 -1.46 22.60 -10.00
N ILE A 805 -2.58 23.32 -9.78
CA ILE A 805 -3.08 23.64 -8.43
C ILE A 805 -3.39 22.35 -7.67
N TYR A 806 -4.17 21.44 -8.25
CA TYR A 806 -4.55 20.18 -7.63
C TYR A 806 -3.35 19.30 -7.28
N LEU A 807 -2.31 19.24 -8.13
CA LEU A 807 -1.12 18.47 -7.83
C LEU A 807 -0.26 19.14 -6.74
N ASN A 808 -0.28 20.47 -6.62
CA ASN A 808 0.29 21.16 -5.46
C ASN A 808 -0.54 20.90 -4.18
N GLU A 809 -1.89 20.97 -4.21
CA GLU A 809 -2.73 20.53 -3.07
C GLU A 809 -2.38 19.11 -2.62
N VAL A 810 -2.26 18.18 -3.58
CA VAL A 810 -1.91 16.80 -3.32
C VAL A 810 -0.46 16.68 -2.85
N LEU A 811 0.45 17.57 -3.24
CA LEU A 811 1.84 17.58 -2.75
C LEU A 811 1.94 18.16 -1.33
N ASP A 812 1.21 19.21 -0.99
CA ASP A 812 1.19 19.78 0.35
C ASP A 812 0.37 18.93 1.34
N GLU A 813 -0.59 18.14 0.85
CA GLU A 813 -1.04 16.92 1.55
C GLU A 813 0.10 15.89 1.63
N ASN A 814 0.78 15.54 0.53
CA ASN A 814 1.77 14.46 0.43
C ASN A 814 3.14 14.77 1.06
N MET A 815 3.40 15.98 1.57
CA MET A 815 4.76 16.34 2.02
C MET A 815 5.17 15.57 3.28
N GLU A 816 4.30 15.54 4.29
CA GLU A 816 4.48 14.72 5.49
C GLU A 816 4.00 13.28 5.28
N LEU A 817 3.45 12.93 4.10
CA LEU A 817 3.00 11.57 3.82
C LEU A 817 4.21 10.61 4.02
N HIS A 818 5.35 10.88 3.38
CA HIS A 818 6.45 9.94 3.07
C HIS A 818 7.12 9.21 4.28
N PRO A 819 7.51 7.91 4.16
CA PRO A 819 8.12 7.08 5.20
C PRO A 819 9.50 7.56 5.62
N LEU A 820 10.42 7.73 4.67
CA LEU A 820 11.81 8.10 4.95
C LEU A 820 11.92 9.62 5.10
N GLU A 821 12.91 10.06 5.86
CA GLU A 821 13.17 11.49 6.15
C GLU A 821 13.54 12.23 4.86
N GLN A 822 14.49 11.66 4.14
CA GLN A 822 15.06 12.15 2.88
C GLN A 822 14.00 12.33 1.79
N GLN A 823 12.93 11.53 1.83
CA GLN A 823 11.81 11.64 0.89
C GLN A 823 10.95 12.88 1.21
N ARG A 824 10.66 13.13 2.51
CA ARG A 824 9.94 14.34 2.96
C ARG A 824 10.74 15.60 2.66
N GLU A 825 12.06 15.54 2.85
CA GLU A 825 13.00 16.61 2.50
C GLU A 825 12.99 16.87 0.99
N MET A 826 13.30 15.88 0.15
CA MET A 826 13.37 16.07 -1.31
C MET A 826 12.03 16.54 -1.91
N SER A 827 10.91 16.02 -1.41
CA SER A 827 9.57 16.44 -1.83
C SER A 827 9.23 17.88 -1.44
N ARG A 828 9.76 18.39 -0.31
CA ARG A 828 9.61 19.77 0.13
C ARG A 828 10.52 20.71 -0.66
N ASP A 829 11.75 20.27 -0.90
CA ASP A 829 12.84 21.05 -1.50
C ASP A 829 12.63 21.34 -2.99
N LEU A 830 12.04 20.39 -3.73
CA LEU A 830 11.87 20.44 -5.19
C LEU A 830 10.41 20.53 -5.65
N ARG A 831 9.47 20.04 -4.83
CA ARG A 831 8.02 20.09 -5.12
C ARG A 831 7.62 19.50 -6.49
N GLN A 832 8.24 18.40 -6.91
CA GLN A 832 8.00 17.76 -8.22
C GLN A 832 6.55 17.28 -8.38
N ILE A 833 5.92 17.66 -9.50
CA ILE A 833 4.58 17.19 -9.90
C ILE A 833 4.61 16.69 -11.35
N GLY A 834 3.59 15.90 -11.71
CA GLY A 834 3.48 15.24 -13.00
C GLY A 834 2.06 15.33 -13.55
N LEU A 835 1.76 16.42 -14.24
CA LEU A 835 0.53 16.60 -14.99
C LEU A 835 0.72 16.06 -16.42
N GLY A 836 -0.14 15.14 -16.83
CA GLY A 836 -0.05 14.47 -18.14
C GLY A 836 -1.35 14.42 -18.91
N ILE A 837 -1.36 13.56 -19.93
CA ILE A 837 -2.50 13.36 -20.83
C ILE A 837 -2.94 11.89 -20.89
N MET A 838 -4.12 11.67 -21.46
CA MET A 838 -4.65 10.39 -21.97
C MET A 838 -5.76 10.68 -22.98
N GLY A 839 -6.27 9.64 -23.66
CA GLY A 839 -7.30 9.81 -24.69
C GLY A 839 -6.79 10.49 -25.96
N LEU A 840 -5.49 10.40 -26.28
CA LEU A 840 -4.90 11.03 -27.46
C LEU A 840 -5.47 10.45 -28.77
N ALA A 841 -5.52 9.12 -28.89
CA ALA A 841 -6.11 8.46 -30.06
C ALA A 841 -7.61 8.75 -30.17
N ASP A 842 -8.33 8.75 -29.04
CA ASP A 842 -9.76 9.11 -28.99
C ASP A 842 -10.00 10.56 -29.42
N MET A 843 -9.09 11.48 -29.10
CA MET A 843 -9.15 12.87 -29.57
C MET A 843 -9.02 12.93 -31.10
N PHE A 844 -8.02 12.25 -31.67
CA PHE A 844 -7.83 12.21 -33.12
C PHE A 844 -9.03 11.57 -33.85
N ILE A 845 -9.54 10.44 -33.35
CA ILE A 845 -10.74 9.78 -33.89
C ILE A 845 -12.00 10.68 -33.77
N LYS A 846 -12.16 11.41 -32.65
CA LYS A 846 -13.23 12.41 -32.49
C LYS A 846 -13.09 13.60 -33.45
N LEU A 847 -11.88 13.90 -33.92
CA LEU A 847 -11.61 14.96 -34.90
C LEU A 847 -11.66 14.48 -36.36
N GLY A 848 -11.55 13.17 -36.60
CA GLY A 848 -11.39 12.59 -37.95
C GLY A 848 -9.95 12.64 -38.47
N ILE A 849 -8.97 12.82 -37.59
CA ILE A 849 -7.54 12.93 -37.91
C ILE A 849 -6.88 11.56 -37.76
N LYS A 850 -6.01 11.18 -38.71
CA LYS A 850 -5.24 9.94 -38.63
C LYS A 850 -4.07 10.09 -37.64
N TYR A 851 -3.94 9.17 -36.69
CA TYR A 851 -2.79 9.11 -35.76
C TYR A 851 -1.48 9.03 -36.56
N GLY A 852 -0.45 9.81 -36.16
CA GLY A 852 0.85 9.85 -36.84
C GLY A 852 0.95 10.84 -38.00
N SER A 853 -0.18 11.23 -38.61
CA SER A 853 -0.22 12.20 -39.71
C SER A 853 0.36 13.56 -39.33
N SER A 854 0.84 14.33 -40.31
CA SER A 854 1.35 15.69 -40.13
C SER A 854 0.33 16.66 -39.51
N GLU A 855 -0.97 16.45 -39.74
CA GLU A 855 -2.04 17.18 -39.05
C GLU A 855 -2.11 16.81 -37.56
N SER A 856 -1.98 15.53 -37.23
CA SER A 856 -1.93 15.06 -35.84
C SER A 856 -0.73 15.62 -35.07
N LEU A 857 0.45 15.67 -35.71
CA LEU A 857 1.67 16.25 -35.13
C LEU A 857 1.53 17.78 -34.95
N SER A 858 1.02 18.49 -35.96
CA SER A 858 0.73 19.92 -35.88
C SER A 858 -0.22 20.26 -34.72
N LEU A 859 -1.23 19.42 -34.49
CA LEU A 859 -2.14 19.57 -33.36
C LEU A 859 -1.47 19.25 -32.01
N ILE A 860 -0.58 18.25 -31.96
CA ILE A 860 0.24 17.96 -30.76
C ILE A 860 1.09 19.18 -30.41
N HIS A 861 1.79 19.80 -31.37
CA HIS A 861 2.59 21.00 -31.09
C HIS A 861 1.75 22.15 -30.54
N GLN A 862 0.55 22.39 -31.05
CA GLN A 862 -0.37 23.41 -30.53
C GLN A 862 -0.84 23.11 -29.09
N ILE A 863 -1.24 21.86 -28.81
CA ILE A 863 -1.74 21.48 -27.47
C ILE A 863 -0.58 21.43 -26.47
N GLY A 864 0.57 20.86 -26.85
CA GLY A 864 1.77 20.75 -26.03
C GLY A 864 2.36 22.12 -25.67
N ARG A 865 2.55 23.01 -26.65
CA ARG A 865 2.97 24.42 -26.42
C ARG A 865 2.02 25.14 -25.46
N THR A 866 0.70 24.95 -25.64
CA THR A 866 -0.30 25.49 -24.71
C THR A 866 -0.16 24.89 -23.31
N MET A 867 0.05 23.59 -23.21
CA MET A 867 0.12 22.86 -21.93
C MET A 867 1.33 23.26 -21.09
N ILE A 868 2.53 23.37 -21.69
CA ILE A 868 3.73 23.73 -20.94
C ILE A 868 3.72 25.21 -20.52
N ASN A 869 3.35 26.14 -21.41
CA ASN A 869 3.22 27.56 -21.07
C ASN A 869 2.27 27.79 -19.90
N GLU A 870 1.09 27.18 -19.93
CA GLU A 870 0.06 27.42 -18.91
C GLU A 870 0.33 26.65 -17.61
N ALA A 871 1.10 25.55 -17.66
CA ALA A 871 1.61 24.90 -16.45
C ALA A 871 2.72 25.73 -15.79
N LEU A 872 3.68 26.24 -16.58
CA LEU A 872 4.72 27.16 -16.14
C LEU A 872 4.12 28.43 -15.53
N ARG A 873 3.19 29.08 -16.25
CA ARG A 873 2.46 30.27 -15.80
C ARG A 873 1.76 30.04 -14.47
N GLN A 874 1.05 28.91 -14.31
CA GLN A 874 0.39 28.60 -13.05
C GLN A 874 1.37 28.32 -11.91
N SER A 875 2.52 27.70 -12.19
CA SER A 875 3.58 27.49 -11.20
C SER A 875 4.26 28.80 -10.80
N ALA A 876 4.41 29.76 -11.72
CA ALA A 876 4.88 31.12 -11.42
C ALA A 876 3.86 31.93 -10.60
N TYR A 877 2.55 31.80 -10.87
CA TYR A 877 1.53 32.40 -10.01
C TYR A 877 1.48 31.79 -8.60
N LEU A 878 1.68 30.47 -8.46
CA LEU A 878 1.83 29.87 -7.13
C LEU A 878 3.15 30.29 -6.44
N ALA A 879 4.21 30.59 -7.20
CA ALA A 879 5.45 31.15 -6.66
C ALA A 879 5.29 32.60 -6.20
N LYS A 880 4.45 33.38 -6.87
CA LYS A 880 4.05 34.73 -6.45
C LYS A 880 3.29 34.74 -5.12
N GLU A 881 2.48 33.72 -4.87
CA GLU A 881 1.65 33.62 -3.66
C GLU A 881 2.40 32.99 -2.47
N ASP A 882 3.09 31.86 -2.68
CA ASP A 882 3.73 31.08 -1.61
C ASP A 882 5.29 31.07 -1.64
N GLY A 883 5.91 31.80 -2.57
CA GLY A 883 7.34 31.74 -2.87
C GLY A 883 7.71 30.57 -3.81
N PRO A 884 8.86 30.63 -4.53
CA PRO A 884 9.34 29.55 -5.37
C PRO A 884 9.71 28.29 -4.55
N PHE A 885 10.03 27.17 -5.22
CA PHE A 885 10.48 25.96 -4.50
C PHE A 885 11.81 26.20 -3.77
N PRO A 886 12.07 25.56 -2.61
CA PRO A 886 13.22 25.91 -1.76
C PRO A 886 14.62 25.81 -2.40
N ARG A 887 14.79 24.98 -3.44
CA ARG A 887 16.03 24.89 -4.24
C ARG A 887 15.98 25.67 -5.56
N TYR A 888 15.10 26.65 -5.71
CA TYR A 888 15.00 27.44 -6.94
C TYR A 888 16.27 28.25 -7.18
N ASN A 889 16.90 28.01 -8.33
CA ASN A 889 18.12 28.66 -8.78
C ASN A 889 17.81 29.45 -10.06
N GLU A 890 17.60 30.76 -9.92
CA GLU A 890 17.15 31.66 -10.98
C GLU A 890 18.03 31.57 -12.23
N GLU A 891 19.36 31.64 -12.07
CA GLU A 891 20.31 31.56 -13.19
C GLU A 891 20.24 30.21 -13.89
N ALA A 892 20.08 29.10 -13.16
CA ALA A 892 19.97 27.78 -13.78
C ALA A 892 18.64 27.59 -14.54
N ILE A 893 17.52 27.97 -13.92
CA ILE A 893 16.18 27.83 -14.54
C ILE A 893 16.09 28.70 -15.81
N LEU A 894 16.48 29.97 -15.74
CA LEU A 894 16.34 30.94 -16.84
C LEU A 894 17.28 30.66 -18.03
N ASN A 895 18.37 29.91 -17.82
CA ASN A 895 19.28 29.46 -18.88
C ASN A 895 18.97 28.04 -19.39
N SER A 896 18.05 27.28 -18.76
CA SER A 896 17.77 25.90 -19.16
C SER A 896 17.25 25.81 -20.60
N SER A 897 17.86 24.91 -21.38
CA SER A 897 17.50 24.72 -22.80
C SER A 897 16.03 24.33 -22.97
N PHE A 898 15.48 23.61 -22.00
CA PHE A 898 14.05 23.30 -21.94
C PHE A 898 13.19 24.56 -21.82
N LEU A 899 13.49 25.48 -20.89
CA LEU A 899 12.67 26.68 -20.67
C LEU A 899 12.78 27.66 -21.84
N ILE A 900 13.99 27.91 -22.34
CA ILE A 900 14.23 28.81 -23.49
C ILE A 900 13.43 28.34 -24.72
N SER A 901 13.24 27.04 -24.88
CA SER A 901 12.45 26.46 -25.99
C SER A 901 10.94 26.42 -25.72
N ASN A 902 10.50 26.51 -24.46
CA ASN A 902 9.13 26.19 -24.02
C ASN A 902 8.43 27.26 -23.16
N ALA A 903 8.99 28.45 -22.99
CA ALA A 903 8.27 29.64 -22.51
C ALA A 903 7.96 30.58 -23.70
N ASP A 904 6.77 31.17 -23.75
CA ASP A 904 6.54 32.40 -24.53
C ASP A 904 7.02 33.61 -23.71
N ASP A 905 7.30 34.74 -24.36
CA ASP A 905 7.95 35.93 -23.75
C ASP A 905 7.26 36.39 -22.44
N ASP A 906 5.93 36.34 -22.40
CA ASP A 906 5.14 36.72 -21.22
C ASP A 906 5.21 35.69 -20.08
N VAL A 907 5.37 34.41 -20.40
CA VAL A 907 5.61 33.34 -19.41
C VAL A 907 7.04 33.42 -18.87
N TYR A 908 8.02 33.73 -19.74
CA TYR A 908 9.42 33.88 -19.34
C TYR A 908 9.61 35.06 -18.37
N GLU A 909 9.06 36.24 -18.68
CA GLU A 909 9.14 37.39 -17.78
C GLU A 909 8.35 37.17 -16.48
N LEU A 910 7.24 36.41 -16.48
CA LEU A 910 6.54 36.00 -15.24
C LEU A 910 7.39 35.09 -14.34
N ILE A 911 8.15 34.16 -14.92
CA ILE A 911 9.08 33.29 -14.17
C ILE A 911 10.25 34.10 -13.62
N LYS A 912 10.71 35.10 -14.36
CA LYS A 912 11.77 36.03 -13.95
C LYS A 912 11.30 37.04 -12.89
N GLU A 913 10.01 37.35 -12.80
CA GLU A 913 9.44 38.20 -11.73
C GLU A 913 9.14 37.40 -10.44
N TYR A 914 8.71 36.14 -10.54
CA TYR A 914 8.16 35.37 -9.40
C TYR A 914 8.85 34.03 -9.08
N GLY A 915 9.69 33.51 -9.97
CA GLY A 915 10.23 32.14 -9.91
C GLY A 915 9.21 31.06 -10.32
N LEU A 916 9.50 29.82 -9.93
CA LEU A 916 8.61 28.66 -10.13
C LEU A 916 8.33 27.95 -8.79
N ARG A 917 7.11 27.44 -8.60
CA ARG A 917 6.70 26.71 -7.39
C ARG A 917 7.08 25.23 -7.41
N ASN A 918 7.46 24.70 -8.56
CA ASN A 918 7.78 23.30 -8.80
C ASN A 918 9.04 23.19 -9.66
N SER A 919 9.98 22.30 -9.33
CA SER A 919 11.17 22.04 -10.16
C SER A 919 10.88 21.14 -11.36
N GLN A 920 9.68 20.57 -11.43
CA GLN A 920 9.20 19.68 -12.47
C GLN A 920 7.66 19.71 -12.51
N LEU A 921 7.07 19.70 -13.70
CA LEU A 921 5.64 19.96 -13.93
C LEU A 921 4.90 18.85 -14.69
N LEU A 922 5.45 18.38 -15.82
CA LEU A 922 4.72 17.57 -16.80
C LEU A 922 5.39 16.21 -17.04
N THR A 923 4.55 15.19 -17.25
CA THR A 923 4.94 13.81 -17.55
C THR A 923 3.84 13.14 -18.36
N ILE A 924 4.11 12.02 -19.05
CA ILE A 924 3.04 11.18 -19.60
C ILE A 924 3.18 9.76 -19.07
N ALA A 925 2.43 9.48 -18.02
CA ALA A 925 2.27 8.15 -17.43
C ALA A 925 1.57 7.17 -18.39
N PRO A 926 1.73 5.84 -18.22
CA PRO A 926 1.10 4.87 -19.12
C PRO A 926 -0.43 4.81 -18.94
N THR A 927 -0.98 5.41 -17.88
CA THR A 927 -2.41 5.58 -17.54
C THR A 927 -3.33 4.35 -17.51
N GLY A 928 -2.93 3.16 -17.96
CA GLY A 928 -3.80 2.02 -18.34
C GLY A 928 -4.89 1.51 -17.36
N SER A 929 -4.90 1.94 -16.10
CA SER A 929 -6.02 1.68 -15.17
C SER A 929 -6.99 2.86 -14.98
N ILE A 930 -6.56 4.10 -15.26
CA ILE A 930 -7.38 5.31 -15.17
C ILE A 930 -8.01 5.69 -16.52
N SER A 931 -7.30 5.46 -17.63
CA SER A 931 -7.80 5.55 -19.00
C SER A 931 -8.92 4.53 -19.24
N THR A 932 -8.69 3.26 -18.91
CA THR A 932 -9.68 2.17 -18.96
C THR A 932 -10.91 2.48 -18.10
N LEU A 933 -10.72 3.03 -16.90
CA LEU A 933 -11.83 3.44 -16.01
C LEU A 933 -12.73 4.51 -16.65
N LEU A 934 -12.14 5.48 -17.37
CA LEU A 934 -12.90 6.46 -18.13
C LEU A 934 -13.49 5.89 -19.43
N GLY A 935 -12.80 4.93 -20.05
CA GLY A 935 -13.14 4.35 -21.36
C GLY A 935 -12.46 5.01 -22.55
N CYS A 936 -11.20 5.45 -22.40
CA CYS A 936 -10.42 6.11 -23.45
C CYS A 936 -9.00 5.49 -23.57
N SER A 937 -8.28 5.83 -24.65
CA SER A 937 -6.88 5.41 -24.91
C SER A 937 -5.88 5.84 -23.84
N ASN A 938 -4.76 5.13 -23.80
CA ASN A 938 -3.74 5.18 -22.76
C ASN A 938 -2.66 6.24 -23.08
N GLY A 939 -2.53 7.32 -22.31
CA GLY A 939 -1.40 8.26 -22.47
C GLY A 939 -1.27 8.81 -23.89
N VAL A 940 -0.13 8.56 -24.54
CA VAL A 940 0.13 8.82 -25.97
C VAL A 940 -0.25 7.66 -26.91
N GLU A 941 -0.57 6.47 -26.40
CA GLU A 941 -0.71 5.26 -27.21
C GLU A 941 -1.91 5.30 -28.18
N PRO A 942 -1.78 4.69 -29.37
CA PRO A 942 -2.90 4.42 -30.27
C PRO A 942 -3.89 3.43 -29.64
N ILE A 943 -5.04 3.20 -30.29
CA ILE A 943 -5.93 2.11 -29.89
C ILE A 943 -5.28 0.75 -30.19
N PHE A 944 -5.38 -0.20 -29.25
CA PHE A 944 -4.73 -1.51 -29.39
C PHE A 944 -5.32 -2.33 -30.56
N GLN A 945 -6.65 -2.46 -30.57
CA GLN A 945 -7.42 -3.08 -31.65
C GLN A 945 -8.79 -2.39 -31.77
N ASN A 946 -9.38 -2.41 -32.96
CA ASN A 946 -10.74 -1.89 -33.20
C ASN A 946 -11.80 -2.76 -32.49
N SER A 947 -11.55 -4.06 -32.37
CA SER A 947 -12.44 -5.03 -31.73
C SER A 947 -11.68 -6.24 -31.16
N TYR A 948 -12.35 -7.02 -30.31
CA TYR A 948 -11.83 -8.27 -29.74
C TYR A 948 -12.97 -9.27 -29.45
N THR A 949 -12.67 -10.57 -29.49
CA THR A 949 -13.64 -11.63 -29.18
C THR A 949 -13.75 -11.84 -27.66
N ARG A 950 -14.96 -11.83 -27.11
CA ARG A 950 -15.27 -12.21 -25.71
C ARG A 950 -15.98 -13.57 -25.69
N LYS A 951 -15.50 -14.49 -24.85
CA LYS A 951 -16.19 -15.73 -24.49
C LYS A 951 -17.23 -15.44 -23.40
N SER A 952 -18.40 -16.08 -23.47
CA SER A 952 -19.41 -16.07 -22.43
C SER A 952 -19.88 -17.49 -22.12
N GLU A 953 -19.81 -17.87 -20.85
CA GLU A 953 -20.43 -19.09 -20.35
C GLU A 953 -21.90 -18.80 -20.09
N SER A 954 -22.78 -19.49 -20.81
CA SER A 954 -24.22 -19.42 -20.59
C SER A 954 -24.64 -20.30 -19.40
N LEU A 955 -25.78 -19.98 -18.76
CA LEU A 955 -26.43 -20.85 -17.77
C LEU A 955 -26.81 -22.24 -18.32
N HIS A 956 -26.64 -22.47 -19.63
CA HIS A 956 -27.01 -23.69 -20.35
C HIS A 956 -25.80 -24.54 -20.79
N HIS A 957 -24.59 -24.26 -20.29
CA HIS A 957 -23.37 -25.05 -20.52
C HIS A 957 -22.86 -25.08 -21.97
N GLU A 958 -23.25 -24.09 -22.79
CA GLU A 958 -22.63 -23.84 -24.10
C GLU A 958 -21.81 -22.55 -24.09
N ASP A 959 -20.62 -22.63 -24.70
CA ASP A 959 -19.62 -21.57 -24.84
C ASP A 959 -19.95 -20.65 -26.03
N THR A 960 -20.48 -19.46 -25.77
CA THR A 960 -20.80 -18.50 -26.83
C THR A 960 -19.69 -17.47 -27.00
N TYR A 961 -19.23 -17.26 -28.23
CA TYR A 961 -18.21 -16.25 -28.58
C TYR A 961 -18.87 -15.10 -29.35
N TYR A 962 -18.58 -13.86 -28.95
CA TYR A 962 -19.05 -12.67 -29.67
C TYR A 962 -17.98 -11.59 -29.79
N LYS A 963 -18.07 -10.82 -30.89
CA LYS A 963 -17.18 -9.69 -31.20
C LYS A 963 -17.59 -8.46 -30.40
N VAL A 964 -16.63 -7.81 -29.74
CA VAL A 964 -16.82 -6.59 -28.94
C VAL A 964 -15.96 -5.49 -29.55
N TYR A 965 -16.57 -4.39 -29.96
CA TYR A 965 -15.85 -3.21 -30.43
C TYR A 965 -15.32 -2.37 -29.27
N THR A 966 -14.13 -1.78 -29.45
CA THR A 966 -13.56 -0.79 -28.52
C THR A 966 -14.49 0.43 -28.45
N GLN A 967 -14.68 1.02 -27.26
CA GLN A 967 -15.77 1.99 -27.01
C GLN A 967 -15.81 3.15 -28.02
N ILE A 968 -14.66 3.78 -28.31
CA ILE A 968 -14.59 4.89 -29.28
C ILE A 968 -14.97 4.48 -30.71
N VAL A 969 -14.64 3.25 -31.11
CA VAL A 969 -15.02 2.66 -32.41
C VAL A 969 -16.53 2.45 -32.43
N LYS A 970 -17.10 1.88 -31.36
CA LYS A 970 -18.53 1.70 -31.24
C LYS A 970 -19.29 3.04 -31.26
N ASP A 971 -18.83 4.04 -30.51
CA ASP A 971 -19.46 5.36 -30.45
C ASP A 971 -19.48 6.04 -31.84
N TYR A 972 -18.45 5.81 -32.66
CA TYR A 972 -18.42 6.24 -34.06
C TYR A 972 -19.37 5.42 -34.94
N MET A 973 -19.37 4.08 -34.81
CA MET A 973 -20.22 3.18 -35.58
C MET A 973 -21.71 3.43 -35.34
N ASP A 974 -22.14 3.43 -34.07
CA ASP A 974 -23.52 3.68 -33.65
C ASP A 974 -24.01 5.06 -34.15
N LYS A 975 -23.14 6.09 -34.14
CA LYS A 975 -23.49 7.45 -34.59
C LYS A 975 -23.60 7.58 -36.11
N ASN A 976 -22.77 6.85 -36.86
CA ASN A 976 -22.74 6.90 -38.33
C ASN A 976 -23.59 5.78 -38.99
N ASN A 977 -24.24 4.92 -38.20
CA ASN A 977 -25.02 3.74 -38.65
C ASN A 977 -24.16 2.68 -39.38
N ILE A 978 -22.88 2.58 -38.99
CA ILE A 978 -21.93 1.62 -39.56
C ILE A 978 -22.05 0.29 -38.81
N ASN A 979 -22.11 -0.83 -39.54
CA ASN A 979 -22.36 -2.15 -38.96
C ASN A 979 -21.17 -3.14 -39.10
N ARG A 980 -20.19 -2.85 -39.97
CA ARG A 980 -19.01 -3.68 -40.22
C ARG A 980 -17.74 -2.91 -39.92
N GLU A 981 -16.67 -3.62 -39.57
CA GLU A 981 -15.36 -3.00 -39.29
C GLU A 981 -14.66 -2.51 -40.57
N GLU A 982 -14.91 -3.19 -41.70
CA GLU A 982 -14.45 -2.83 -43.05
C GLU A 982 -14.96 -1.46 -43.53
N ASP A 983 -16.06 -0.98 -42.95
CA ASP A 983 -16.70 0.29 -43.30
C ASP A 983 -16.15 1.48 -42.46
N LEU A 984 -15.12 1.26 -41.64
CA LEU A 984 -14.46 2.31 -40.85
C LEU A 984 -13.48 3.15 -41.72
N PRO A 985 -13.39 4.48 -41.50
CA PRO A 985 -12.38 5.32 -42.15
C PRO A 985 -10.92 4.96 -41.82
N ASP A 986 -10.02 5.36 -42.71
CA ASP A 986 -8.56 5.13 -42.63
C ASP A 986 -7.84 5.84 -41.47
N PHE A 987 -8.52 6.74 -40.76
CA PHE A 987 -8.04 7.31 -39.50
C PHE A 987 -8.19 6.39 -38.28
N PHE A 988 -8.92 5.26 -38.40
CA PHE A 988 -8.96 4.19 -37.39
C PHE A 988 -7.74 3.27 -37.49
N VAL A 989 -6.57 3.75 -37.05
CA VAL A 989 -5.33 2.98 -37.04
C VAL A 989 -5.18 2.21 -35.73
N THR A 990 -5.00 0.88 -35.78
CA THR A 990 -4.64 0.07 -34.61
C THR A 990 -3.13 -0.05 -34.42
N THR A 991 -2.68 -0.49 -33.24
CA THR A 991 -1.23 -0.60 -32.97
C THR A 991 -0.53 -1.65 -33.86
N SER A 992 -1.27 -2.59 -34.45
CA SER A 992 -0.73 -3.57 -35.41
C SER A 992 -0.64 -3.06 -36.87
N GLU A 993 -1.14 -1.86 -37.15
CA GLU A 993 -1.23 -1.28 -38.52
C GLU A 993 -0.48 0.06 -38.65
N LEU A 994 -0.01 0.60 -37.53
CA LEU A 994 0.72 1.86 -37.45
C LEU A 994 2.22 1.64 -37.69
N ASP A 995 2.85 2.48 -38.51
CA ASP A 995 4.32 2.50 -38.64
C ASP A 995 4.94 2.88 -37.28
N TYR A 996 5.97 2.15 -36.86
CA TYR A 996 6.68 2.45 -35.61
C TYR A 996 7.34 3.85 -35.66
N LYS A 997 7.67 4.37 -36.84
CA LYS A 997 8.18 5.72 -37.05
C LYS A 997 7.11 6.77 -36.80
N ASP A 998 5.90 6.62 -37.36
CA ASP A 998 4.75 7.46 -37.05
C ASP A 998 4.41 7.44 -35.53
N ARG A 999 4.56 6.28 -34.88
CA ARG A 999 4.42 6.15 -33.42
C ARG A 999 5.52 6.87 -32.65
N ILE A 1000 6.75 6.92 -33.17
CA ILE A 1000 7.87 7.68 -32.58
C ILE A 1000 7.70 9.19 -32.81
N GLU A 1001 7.26 9.66 -33.99
CA GLU A 1001 6.99 11.08 -34.23
C GLU A 1001 5.99 11.65 -33.22
N VAL A 1002 4.92 10.90 -32.91
CA VAL A 1002 3.96 11.30 -31.87
C VAL A 1002 4.60 11.35 -30.48
N GLN A 1003 5.52 10.44 -30.14
CA GLN A 1003 6.25 10.55 -28.88
C GLN A 1003 7.18 11.77 -28.87
N ALA A 1004 7.91 12.03 -29.96
CA ALA A 1004 8.88 13.13 -30.07
C ALA A 1004 8.19 14.50 -30.02
N ALA A 1005 7.07 14.65 -30.74
CA ALA A 1005 6.24 15.86 -30.71
C ALA A 1005 5.69 16.16 -29.31
N TRP A 1006 5.37 15.15 -28.50
CA TRP A 1006 5.06 15.35 -27.08
C TRP A 1006 6.31 15.62 -26.23
N GLN A 1007 7.41 14.90 -26.46
CA GLN A 1007 8.62 14.95 -25.63
C GLN A 1007 9.25 16.35 -25.57
N GLN A 1008 9.13 17.14 -26.64
CA GLN A 1008 9.52 18.55 -26.68
C GLN A 1008 8.96 19.36 -25.50
N TYR A 1009 7.71 19.10 -25.11
CA TYR A 1009 6.97 19.86 -24.09
C TYR A 1009 6.95 19.16 -22.71
N ILE A 1010 7.67 18.05 -22.53
CA ILE A 1010 7.65 17.23 -21.31
C ILE A 1010 9.02 17.26 -20.61
N ASP A 1011 9.06 17.94 -19.46
CA ASP A 1011 10.25 18.13 -18.64
C ASP A 1011 10.62 16.88 -17.81
N ALA A 1012 9.65 16.07 -17.39
CA ALA A 1012 9.92 14.73 -16.82
C ALA A 1012 10.25 13.72 -17.93
N SER A 1013 9.39 12.74 -18.22
CA SER A 1013 9.54 11.76 -19.30
C SER A 1013 8.18 11.21 -19.76
N ILE A 1014 8.18 10.31 -20.73
CA ILE A 1014 7.00 9.65 -21.31
C ILE A 1014 7.15 8.13 -21.14
N SER A 1015 6.19 7.50 -20.46
CA SER A 1015 6.05 6.05 -20.51
C SER A 1015 5.50 5.66 -21.88
N SER A 1016 6.31 4.97 -22.66
CA SER A 1016 6.04 4.65 -24.06
C SER A 1016 6.42 3.20 -24.34
N THR A 1017 5.45 2.39 -24.76
CA THR A 1017 5.69 1.01 -25.19
C THR A 1017 5.21 0.86 -26.63
N VAL A 1018 6.15 0.88 -27.57
CA VAL A 1018 5.84 0.58 -28.98
C VAL A 1018 5.55 -0.92 -29.07
N ASN A 1019 4.29 -1.27 -29.31
CA ASN A 1019 3.91 -2.66 -29.55
C ASN A 1019 4.11 -2.95 -31.04
N VAL A 1020 4.82 -4.03 -31.37
CA VAL A 1020 5.20 -4.39 -32.75
C VAL A 1020 4.75 -5.81 -33.09
N PRO A 1021 4.45 -6.11 -34.37
CA PRO A 1021 3.90 -7.41 -34.78
C PRO A 1021 4.88 -8.57 -34.57
N ASN A 1022 4.39 -9.82 -34.62
CA ASN A 1022 5.21 -11.01 -34.28
C ASN A 1022 6.41 -11.19 -35.21
N GLU A 1023 6.20 -10.86 -36.47
CA GLU A 1023 7.12 -10.89 -37.61
C GLU A 1023 8.21 -9.80 -37.59
N PHE A 1024 8.08 -8.78 -36.74
CA PHE A 1024 9.08 -7.71 -36.57
C PHE A 1024 10.44 -8.31 -36.18
N THR A 1025 11.53 -7.85 -36.80
CA THR A 1025 12.88 -8.45 -36.73
C THR A 1025 13.76 -7.85 -35.61
N VAL A 1026 14.97 -8.39 -35.41
CA VAL A 1026 15.95 -7.81 -34.47
C VAL A 1026 16.55 -6.54 -35.08
N GLU A 1027 16.72 -6.56 -36.40
CA GLU A 1027 17.25 -5.48 -37.22
C GLU A 1027 16.30 -4.26 -37.23
N GLU A 1028 14.98 -4.48 -37.27
CA GLU A 1028 14.00 -3.41 -37.09
C GLU A 1028 13.92 -2.90 -35.64
N VAL A 1029 14.23 -3.74 -34.63
CA VAL A 1029 14.42 -3.27 -33.24
C VAL A 1029 15.65 -2.37 -33.12
N GLU A 1030 16.75 -2.71 -33.82
CA GLU A 1030 17.94 -1.87 -33.92
C GLU A 1030 17.66 -0.54 -34.64
N GLU A 1031 16.87 -0.54 -35.71
CA GLU A 1031 16.45 0.68 -36.41
C GLU A 1031 15.52 1.55 -35.55
N LEU A 1032 14.52 0.95 -34.88
CA LEU A 1032 13.58 1.63 -34.00
C LEU A 1032 14.31 2.36 -32.85
N TYR A 1033 15.24 1.68 -32.17
CA TYR A 1033 16.04 2.29 -31.10
C TYR A 1033 16.98 3.40 -31.60
N LEU A 1034 17.56 3.28 -32.81
CA LEU A 1034 18.37 4.35 -33.42
C LEU A 1034 17.50 5.55 -33.78
N TYR A 1035 16.34 5.32 -34.39
CA TYR A 1035 15.38 6.36 -34.76
C TYR A 1035 14.81 7.08 -33.53
N ALA A 1036 14.59 6.36 -32.43
CA ALA A 1036 14.17 6.93 -31.16
C ALA A 1036 15.22 7.90 -30.57
N TRP A 1037 16.51 7.58 -30.70
CA TRP A 1037 17.62 8.44 -30.30
C TRP A 1037 17.73 9.68 -31.20
N GLU A 1038 17.72 9.48 -32.53
CA GLU A 1038 17.71 10.57 -33.53
C GLU A 1038 16.48 11.50 -33.46
N LYS A 1039 15.50 11.15 -32.62
CA LYS A 1039 14.27 11.90 -32.36
C LYS A 1039 14.19 12.49 -30.94
N ASP A 1040 15.34 12.67 -30.28
CA ASP A 1040 15.44 13.44 -29.03
C ASP A 1040 14.58 12.87 -27.88
N LEU A 1041 14.28 11.56 -27.91
CA LEU A 1041 13.51 10.88 -26.88
C LEU A 1041 14.34 10.68 -25.60
N LYS A 1042 13.68 10.69 -24.44
CA LYS A 1042 14.32 10.37 -23.15
C LYS A 1042 14.42 8.85 -22.90
N GLY A 1043 13.60 8.05 -23.56
CA GLY A 1043 13.62 6.61 -23.48
C GLY A 1043 12.48 5.96 -24.24
N ILE A 1044 12.59 4.66 -24.48
CA ILE A 1044 11.58 3.88 -25.19
C ILE A 1044 11.64 2.41 -24.78
N THR A 1045 10.47 1.77 -24.73
CA THR A 1045 10.32 0.32 -24.55
C THR A 1045 9.62 -0.26 -25.78
N ILE A 1046 10.00 -1.47 -26.17
CA ILE A 1046 9.38 -2.20 -27.28
C ILE A 1046 8.73 -3.46 -26.69
N TYR A 1047 7.55 -3.83 -27.20
CA TYR A 1047 6.90 -5.11 -26.91
C TYR A 1047 6.53 -5.79 -28.23
N ARG A 1048 7.23 -6.87 -28.59
CA ARG A 1048 6.90 -7.68 -29.76
C ARG A 1048 5.86 -8.74 -29.41
N ASP A 1049 4.79 -8.85 -30.20
CA ASP A 1049 3.78 -9.88 -30.00
C ASP A 1049 4.43 -11.29 -30.11
N GLY A 1050 4.04 -12.20 -29.23
CA GLY A 1050 4.64 -13.54 -29.12
C GLY A 1050 6.14 -13.57 -28.86
N CYS A 1051 6.71 -12.58 -28.17
CA CYS A 1051 7.95 -12.75 -27.42
C CYS A 1051 7.79 -13.80 -26.30
N ALA A 1052 8.89 -14.23 -25.66
CA ALA A 1052 8.87 -15.29 -24.65
C ALA A 1052 8.16 -14.90 -23.34
N ARG A 1053 7.93 -13.59 -23.13
CA ARG A 1053 7.17 -13.04 -22.01
C ARG A 1053 5.69 -12.90 -22.39
N SER A 1054 4.79 -13.44 -21.57
CA SER A 1054 3.35 -13.25 -21.76
C SER A 1054 2.94 -11.77 -21.60
N GLY A 1055 2.33 -11.20 -22.65
CA GLY A 1055 1.78 -9.85 -22.64
C GLY A 1055 0.56 -9.67 -21.73
N ILE A 1056 0.32 -8.42 -21.31
CA ILE A 1056 -0.90 -8.02 -20.58
C ILE A 1056 -2.07 -7.83 -21.55
N LEU A 1057 -1.78 -7.38 -22.76
CA LEU A 1057 -2.67 -7.41 -23.92
C LEU A 1057 -2.15 -8.51 -24.86
N ILE A 1058 -3.07 -9.33 -25.37
CA ILE A 1058 -2.76 -10.44 -26.27
C ILE A 1058 -3.60 -10.19 -27.53
N SER A 1059 -2.99 -10.25 -28.72
CA SER A 1059 -3.76 -10.15 -29.95
C SER A 1059 -4.61 -11.42 -30.11
N ASN A 1060 -5.91 -11.27 -30.36
CA ASN A 1060 -6.82 -12.43 -30.47
C ASN A 1060 -6.67 -13.18 -31.82
N LYS A 1061 -5.50 -13.10 -32.47
CA LYS A 1061 -5.08 -14.02 -33.52
C LYS A 1061 -4.62 -15.32 -32.85
N ASN A 1062 -5.57 -16.22 -32.57
CA ASN A 1062 -5.28 -17.62 -32.27
C ASN A 1062 -4.20 -18.14 -33.24
N LYS A 1063 -3.25 -18.95 -32.73
CA LYS A 1063 -2.38 -19.74 -33.61
C LYS A 1063 -3.26 -20.70 -34.41
N LYS A 1064 -3.68 -20.26 -35.61
CA LYS A 1064 -4.30 -21.11 -36.64
C LYS A 1064 -3.53 -22.41 -36.69
N SER A 1065 -4.22 -23.51 -36.39
CA SER A 1065 -3.62 -24.83 -36.39
C SER A 1065 -3.12 -25.16 -37.80
N LYS A 1066 -2.35 -26.25 -37.94
CA LYS A 1066 -1.99 -26.71 -39.28
C LYS A 1066 -3.22 -27.01 -40.14
N ILE A 1067 -4.36 -27.35 -39.53
CA ILE A 1067 -5.63 -27.58 -40.25
C ILE A 1067 -6.22 -26.24 -40.70
N ASP A 1068 -6.37 -25.26 -39.81
CA ASP A 1068 -6.92 -23.94 -40.16
C ASP A 1068 -6.11 -23.24 -41.27
N LYS A 1069 -4.77 -23.37 -41.24
CA LYS A 1069 -3.90 -22.85 -42.31
C LYS A 1069 -4.03 -23.62 -43.63
N ILE A 1070 -4.32 -24.92 -43.58
CA ILE A 1070 -4.57 -25.72 -44.78
C ILE A 1070 -5.94 -25.36 -45.37
N GLU A 1071 -6.98 -25.21 -44.55
CA GLU A 1071 -8.32 -24.78 -45.02
C GLU A 1071 -8.35 -23.34 -45.55
N GLU A 1072 -7.45 -22.47 -45.08
CA GLU A 1072 -7.29 -21.11 -45.60
C GLU A 1072 -6.54 -21.11 -46.94
N LEU A 1073 -5.40 -21.81 -47.03
CA LEU A 1073 -4.68 -22.01 -48.29
C LEU A 1073 -5.54 -22.72 -49.34
N GLN A 1074 -6.40 -23.68 -48.94
CA GLN A 1074 -7.36 -24.31 -49.84
C GLN A 1074 -8.38 -23.31 -50.38
N ARG A 1075 -8.88 -22.37 -49.56
CA ARG A 1075 -9.79 -21.31 -50.02
C ARG A 1075 -9.12 -20.27 -50.92
N GLU A 1076 -7.86 -19.92 -50.67
CA GLU A 1076 -7.07 -19.08 -51.59
C GLU A 1076 -6.83 -19.80 -52.92
N ILE A 1077 -6.47 -21.09 -52.88
CA ILE A 1077 -6.31 -21.92 -54.09
C ILE A 1077 -7.63 -22.07 -54.84
N GLU A 1078 -8.75 -22.35 -54.16
CA GLU A 1078 -10.09 -22.44 -54.77
C GLU A 1078 -10.52 -21.11 -55.41
N GLY A 1079 -10.18 -19.97 -54.78
CA GLY A 1079 -10.40 -18.64 -55.35
C GLY A 1079 -9.60 -18.39 -56.63
N LEU A 1080 -8.29 -18.64 -56.61
CA LEU A 1080 -7.41 -18.50 -57.78
C LEU A 1080 -7.79 -19.48 -58.91
N VAL A 1081 -8.23 -20.69 -58.56
CA VAL A 1081 -8.77 -21.68 -59.50
C VAL A 1081 -10.07 -21.20 -60.14
N LEU A 1082 -10.93 -20.50 -59.39
CA LEU A 1082 -12.15 -19.87 -59.91
C LEU A 1082 -11.84 -18.69 -60.84
N GLU A 1083 -10.90 -17.80 -60.48
CA GLU A 1083 -10.47 -16.71 -61.37
C GLU A 1083 -9.86 -17.26 -62.67
N GLN A 1084 -9.00 -18.28 -62.59
CA GLN A 1084 -8.39 -18.89 -63.77
C GLN A 1084 -9.40 -19.63 -64.66
N LEU A 1085 -10.43 -20.25 -64.09
CA LEU A 1085 -11.57 -20.81 -64.84
C LEU A 1085 -12.49 -19.74 -65.46
N MET A 1086 -12.47 -18.50 -64.96
CA MET A 1086 -13.17 -17.38 -65.57
C MET A 1086 -12.37 -16.74 -66.72
N GLU A 1087 -11.04 -16.85 -66.72
CA GLU A 1087 -10.19 -16.39 -67.83
C GLU A 1087 -10.06 -17.40 -68.98
N ASP A 1088 -9.90 -18.70 -68.70
CA ASP A 1088 -9.81 -19.77 -69.72
C ASP A 1088 -10.65 -21.02 -69.37
N PRO A 1089 -11.98 -21.00 -69.61
CA PRO A 1089 -12.91 -22.01 -69.11
C PRO A 1089 -12.78 -23.41 -69.76
N ASP A 1090 -12.09 -23.52 -70.90
CA ASP A 1090 -11.85 -24.78 -71.62
C ASP A 1090 -10.60 -25.52 -71.09
N THR A 1091 -9.78 -24.89 -70.23
CA THR A 1091 -8.48 -25.39 -69.76
C THR A 1091 -8.52 -25.78 -68.28
N CYS A 1092 -7.94 -26.94 -67.95
CA CYS A 1092 -7.93 -27.46 -66.58
C CYS A 1092 -6.93 -26.71 -65.69
N PRO A 1093 -7.36 -26.03 -64.61
CA PRO A 1093 -6.47 -25.26 -63.74
C PRO A 1093 -5.49 -26.15 -62.95
N MET A 1094 -5.79 -27.45 -62.79
CA MET A 1094 -4.93 -28.38 -62.05
C MET A 1094 -3.77 -28.98 -62.87
N CYS A 1095 -3.81 -28.91 -64.22
CA CYS A 1095 -2.78 -29.55 -65.05
C CYS A 1095 -2.54 -28.94 -66.45
N GLY A 1096 -3.34 -27.98 -66.90
CA GLY A 1096 -3.29 -27.44 -68.27
C GLY A 1096 -3.85 -28.37 -69.36
N GLY A 1097 -4.38 -29.53 -68.99
CA GLY A 1097 -5.12 -30.43 -69.90
C GLY A 1097 -6.49 -29.86 -70.27
N LYS A 1098 -7.19 -30.44 -71.26
CA LYS A 1098 -8.47 -29.89 -71.73
C LYS A 1098 -9.66 -30.35 -70.86
N LEU A 1099 -10.57 -29.42 -70.55
CA LEU A 1099 -11.86 -29.72 -69.94
C LEU A 1099 -12.89 -30.16 -70.99
N ASN A 1100 -13.73 -31.13 -70.64
CA ASN A 1100 -14.90 -31.53 -71.41
C ASN A 1100 -16.17 -31.21 -70.60
N HIS A 1101 -17.11 -30.47 -71.19
CA HIS A 1101 -18.32 -30.01 -70.50
C HIS A 1101 -19.52 -30.87 -70.92
N THR A 1102 -20.12 -31.60 -69.99
CA THR A 1102 -21.34 -32.38 -70.23
C THR A 1102 -22.31 -32.30 -69.04
N GLY A 1103 -23.57 -31.92 -69.31
CA GLY A 1103 -24.66 -32.02 -68.34
C GLY A 1103 -24.62 -31.08 -67.12
N GLY A 1104 -23.81 -30.01 -67.15
CA GLY A 1104 -23.61 -29.12 -65.99
C GLY A 1104 -22.39 -29.45 -65.13
N CYS A 1105 -21.57 -30.42 -65.56
CA CYS A 1105 -20.25 -30.65 -65.00
C CYS A 1105 -19.18 -30.48 -66.08
N SER A 1106 -18.01 -30.02 -65.67
CA SER A 1106 -16.79 -30.01 -66.48
C SER A 1106 -15.89 -31.13 -65.97
N GLU A 1107 -15.18 -31.87 -66.82
CA GLU A 1107 -14.26 -32.93 -66.38
C GLU A 1107 -12.97 -32.92 -67.21
N CYS A 1108 -11.82 -32.93 -66.52
CA CYS A 1108 -10.51 -33.10 -67.13
C CYS A 1108 -10.11 -34.58 -67.12
N GLN A 1109 -10.06 -35.19 -68.30
CA GLN A 1109 -9.70 -36.61 -68.49
C GLN A 1109 -8.24 -36.90 -68.09
N ASP A 1110 -7.36 -35.89 -68.09
CA ASP A 1110 -5.92 -36.06 -67.81
C ASP A 1110 -5.57 -36.15 -66.31
N CYS A 1111 -6.41 -35.60 -65.43
CA CYS A 1111 -6.15 -35.57 -63.97
C CYS A 1111 -7.36 -35.84 -63.07
N GLY A 1112 -8.56 -36.01 -63.62
CA GLY A 1112 -9.79 -36.26 -62.85
C GLY A 1112 -10.37 -35.04 -62.14
N TYR A 1113 -9.86 -33.83 -62.41
CA TYR A 1113 -10.45 -32.59 -61.88
C TYR A 1113 -11.83 -32.35 -62.51
N SER A 1114 -12.86 -32.19 -61.68
CA SER A 1114 -14.25 -32.03 -62.12
C SER A 1114 -15.02 -31.03 -61.25
N PRO A 1115 -15.19 -29.77 -61.70
CA PRO A 1115 -16.11 -28.81 -61.08
C PRO A 1115 -17.52 -28.93 -61.70
N CYS A 1116 -18.53 -28.95 -60.84
CA CYS A 1116 -19.91 -28.65 -61.24
C CYS A 1116 -20.04 -27.15 -61.56
N SER A 1117 -20.82 -26.78 -62.57
CA SER A 1117 -21.18 -25.37 -62.78
C SER A 1117 -22.14 -24.89 -61.68
N ILE A 1118 -21.89 -23.68 -61.16
CA ILE A 1118 -22.77 -22.95 -60.24
C ILE A 1118 -24.06 -22.51 -60.95
#